data_AF-A0AAD5SEV3-F1
#
_entry.id   AF-A0AAD5SEV3-F1
#
_cell.length_a   1.000
_cell.length_b   1.000
_cell.length_c   1.000
_cell.angle_alpha   90.00
_cell.angle_beta   90.00
_cell.angle_gamma   90.00
#
_symmetry.space_group_name_H-M   'P 1'
#
loop_
_entity.id
_entity.type
_entity.pdbx_description
1 polymer ?
#
loop_
_entity_poly.entity_id
_entity_poly.type
_entity_poly.pdbx_seq_one_letter_code
_entity_poly.pdbx_strand_id
1 'polypeptide(L)'
;MSVLGILGLLVVIPMGVLINFVFVIPKPESRNPLAKATGRFDLAYFIIRTILVFMGYYARASSQLVISLVALLIIIVLHLYYEPFFDSRVNNFRVAMFTIPFFSSVVATACWFTGASLNRDSPVPLALMILTIPTGFISGWYLAEITRRMRVRSIINNITRKYELASKDLEDGKEGVDKFKTNVLTSAIMGMETDTRGGRKSIRRPSFVLQTIATGSTVKEAPGQMDTVAAMRQYNQEASRKAVQMPTVFFHPGEADIAMRFLRNSEVTPVGIQILHGVFREAMDQFPKDAQLSLMYSFYLSAWAFDSRSAVEYLAAAKSYKPAIDVRFRIFMEERDFEQGNRRNLGPLNLVHMRLTLEVGQRAQDFATSSLNVASYVEVQSMERQAIESHLESLSAMKAFWTYLAQEPVDPAALPTYLDMMHRTQDSAQKYYEKLVARYPRSKNTLRMYAKYLMVVANNNELGQELISRAADIEAQEEKGVRERAAQAFGKGSEPQPDSASSSGEEEPEPISPGLTLPREDLDDAAYKEESTMELGGGLRSMASDPAFGRPKPQSDDIGSSKMVRGLTEFDMEVGEAPVVKVHRASYEQSPIRGPMEGSPGALQAGKAKSVASSSASRKEYRRLKARQTRLKENLLAPVSRFSIYVRLACLVILGLIVANFLVSSSLFDAPTSFLATLVDSTRAGRAAMQAAQEIRLMSQYGLRKEETPWNYHREQLASAAMRFDDVILPVLFPYANDPATVYILQPESDGLGADKEVITVNAYTLGRLVGHSTQNLLVYDYTQWTDSAFPANKYVTLWFTNALKIGDAFNQLSKDALKTYLAGSATRNTTVVTLMVLVVFGVIAVGCFIHVTLRHGYHKQMIVLKTFTRLPNVERRRIVHDLEEEIEGLFEIEDNAERKDSMRHQSVEGKSVLRSHKVVYMIALLLLACLALAQFIPPLLSASQSDKAAKIIMTSSERRYLYQVIGYLGHELPAQDYSNAGIYEIEDELRLRIYLLKTLHRSLLAGTAGVPSTGTIPELDPICRTGGICLADRGCDDRPFNHTIGYTKELLLSGLDNLLDVYVEHASEYLKSHSYTYDNEDLYFLQNLEDDLADGLTKVGSTIIEVERVRSDGFIRITNVMFSTSIVYFVVFYALVFYWIISAARTQMAMLVTVLFWIPPEIATKSAEIQKYLVSGTVEATEE
;
A
#
# COMPACT_ATOMS: atom_id res chain seq x y z
N MET A 1 3.25 13.41 -39.83
CA MET A 1 1.79 13.65 -39.77
C MET A 1 1.23 13.78 -41.18
N SER A 2 0.15 13.08 -41.51
CA SER A 2 -0.57 13.28 -42.78
C SER A 2 -1.28 14.63 -42.77
N VAL A 3 -1.45 15.25 -43.94
CA VAL A 3 -2.18 16.53 -44.11
C VAL A 3 -3.60 16.45 -43.51
N LEU A 4 -4.24 15.28 -43.61
CA LEU A 4 -5.53 14.98 -42.98
C LEU A 4 -5.50 15.06 -41.44
N GLY A 5 -4.40 14.67 -40.80
CA GLY A 5 -4.26 14.77 -39.34
C GLY A 5 -4.19 16.23 -38.86
N ILE A 6 -3.51 17.09 -39.62
CA ILE A 6 -3.41 18.53 -39.33
C ILE A 6 -4.77 19.20 -39.53
N LEU A 7 -5.45 18.92 -40.65
CA LEU A 7 -6.82 19.38 -40.91
C LEU A 7 -7.80 18.90 -39.83
N GLY A 8 -7.70 17.64 -39.42
CA GLY A 8 -8.48 17.08 -38.33
C GLY A 8 -8.28 17.82 -37.01
N LEU A 9 -7.02 18.12 -36.63
CA LEU A 9 -6.71 18.90 -35.43
C LEU A 9 -7.21 20.35 -35.52
N LEU A 10 -7.10 20.98 -36.70
CA LEU A 10 -7.62 22.32 -36.95
C LEU A 10 -9.15 22.42 -36.81
N VAL A 11 -9.89 21.33 -37.04
CA VAL A 11 -11.34 21.28 -36.85
C VAL A 11 -11.72 20.85 -35.42
N VAL A 12 -11.07 19.80 -34.90
CA VAL A 12 -11.42 19.20 -33.61
C VAL A 12 -11.04 20.11 -32.43
N ILE A 13 -9.93 20.85 -32.49
CA ILE A 13 -9.52 21.71 -31.38
C ILE A 13 -10.53 22.86 -31.18
N PRO A 14 -10.87 23.69 -32.19
CA PRO A 14 -11.87 24.74 -32.02
C PRO A 14 -13.25 24.19 -31.65
N MET A 15 -13.68 23.08 -32.27
CA MET A 15 -14.97 22.46 -31.95
C MET A 15 -14.99 21.93 -30.50
N GLY A 16 -13.92 21.31 -30.05
CA GLY A 16 -13.78 20.81 -28.68
C GLY A 16 -13.77 21.94 -27.65
N VAL A 17 -13.07 23.04 -27.94
CA VAL A 17 -13.10 24.25 -27.12
C VAL A 17 -14.53 24.80 -27.04
N LEU A 18 -15.22 24.92 -28.18
CA LEU A 18 -16.58 25.45 -28.25
C LEU A 18 -17.59 24.55 -27.52
N ILE A 19 -17.53 23.23 -27.69
CA ILE A 19 -18.43 22.29 -27.01
C ILE A 19 -18.27 22.38 -25.48
N ASN A 20 -17.03 22.38 -24.99
CA ASN A 20 -16.75 22.42 -23.56
C ASN A 20 -17.13 23.78 -22.93
N PHE A 21 -17.14 24.87 -23.71
CA PHE A 21 -17.60 26.18 -23.25
C PHE A 21 -19.12 26.37 -23.31
N VAL A 22 -19.78 25.90 -24.37
CA VAL A 22 -21.19 26.27 -24.67
C VAL A 22 -22.19 25.31 -24.02
N PHE A 23 -21.88 24.01 -23.91
CA PHE A 23 -22.84 23.00 -23.42
C PHE A 23 -22.70 22.73 -21.91
N VAL A 24 -22.96 23.75 -21.10
CA VAL A 24 -23.04 23.61 -19.65
C VAL A 24 -24.49 23.80 -19.22
N ILE A 25 -25.07 22.82 -18.53
CA ILE A 25 -26.37 22.97 -17.85
C ILE A 25 -26.05 23.49 -16.44
N PRO A 26 -26.19 24.80 -16.19
CA PRO A 26 -25.68 25.43 -14.99
C PRO A 26 -26.67 25.39 -13.83
N LYS A 27 -27.80 24.69 -13.98
CA LYS A 27 -28.90 24.67 -13.03
C LYS A 27 -28.55 23.69 -11.90
N PRO A 28 -28.27 24.18 -10.69
CA PRO A 28 -27.80 23.35 -9.60
C PRO A 28 -28.93 22.44 -9.05
N GLU A 29 -30.20 22.78 -9.34
CA GLU A 29 -31.40 21.95 -9.14
C GLU A 29 -31.53 20.77 -10.14
N SER A 30 -30.86 20.84 -11.30
CA SER A 30 -31.05 19.85 -12.35
C SER A 30 -30.62 18.48 -11.84
N ARG A 31 -31.49 17.47 -11.93
CA ARG A 31 -31.13 16.07 -11.61
C ARG A 31 -30.31 15.40 -12.71
N ASN A 32 -29.97 16.12 -13.78
CA ASN A 32 -29.14 15.58 -14.84
C ASN A 32 -27.73 15.29 -14.28
N PRO A 33 -27.22 14.05 -14.39
CA PRO A 33 -25.86 13.72 -13.95
C PRO A 33 -24.78 14.51 -14.70
N LEU A 34 -25.10 15.05 -15.89
CA LEU A 34 -24.21 15.86 -16.70
C LEU A 34 -24.28 17.37 -16.39
N ALA A 35 -25.05 17.79 -15.38
CA ALA A 35 -25.08 19.18 -14.94
C ALA A 35 -23.75 19.54 -14.23
N LYS A 36 -23.17 20.69 -14.59
CA LYS A 36 -21.83 21.11 -14.16
C LYS A 36 -21.83 22.54 -13.68
N ALA A 37 -20.98 22.83 -12.70
CA ALA A 37 -20.81 24.17 -12.17
C ALA A 37 -20.11 25.10 -13.17
N THR A 38 -19.14 24.59 -13.94
CA THR A 38 -18.40 25.35 -14.96
C THR A 38 -17.87 24.45 -16.07
N GLY A 39 -17.69 25.01 -17.27
CA GLY A 39 -17.04 24.34 -18.41
C GLY A 39 -15.51 24.49 -18.44
N ARG A 40 -14.92 25.37 -17.61
CA ARG A 40 -13.48 25.68 -17.59
C ARG A 40 -12.61 24.44 -17.32
N PHE A 41 -13.08 23.53 -16.48
CA PHE A 41 -12.33 22.31 -16.16
C PHE A 41 -12.35 21.29 -17.30
N ASP A 42 -13.46 21.15 -18.01
CA ASP A 42 -13.48 20.29 -19.21
C ASP A 42 -12.59 20.87 -20.31
N LEU A 43 -12.49 22.19 -20.43
CA LEU A 43 -11.53 22.84 -21.31
C LEU A 43 -10.08 22.56 -20.89
N ALA A 44 -9.74 22.75 -19.62
CA ALA A 44 -8.40 22.47 -19.10
C ALA A 44 -8.04 20.99 -19.32
N TYR A 45 -8.97 20.09 -19.04
CA TYR A 45 -8.85 18.66 -19.33
C TYR A 45 -8.67 18.39 -20.82
N PHE A 46 -9.44 19.04 -21.69
CA PHE A 46 -9.30 18.92 -23.14
C PHE A 46 -7.93 19.41 -23.62
N ILE A 47 -7.43 20.52 -23.09
CA ILE A 47 -6.09 21.05 -23.41
C ILE A 47 -5.01 20.05 -22.97
N ILE A 48 -5.04 19.57 -21.72
CA ILE A 48 -4.07 18.58 -21.21
C ILE A 48 -4.13 17.30 -22.05
N ARG A 49 -5.33 16.83 -22.41
CA ARG A 49 -5.50 15.64 -23.25
C ARG A 49 -4.96 15.86 -24.65
N THR A 50 -5.20 17.02 -25.25
CA THR A 50 -4.62 17.39 -26.55
C THR A 50 -3.10 17.45 -26.48
N ILE A 51 -2.53 18.06 -25.43
CA ILE A 51 -1.07 18.07 -25.19
C ILE A 51 -0.54 16.64 -25.06
N LEU A 52 -1.23 15.76 -24.33
CA LEU A 52 -0.83 14.35 -24.20
C LEU A 52 -0.84 13.61 -25.53
N VAL A 53 -1.84 13.85 -26.39
CA VAL A 53 -1.90 13.26 -27.73
C VAL A 53 -0.74 13.77 -28.59
N PHE A 54 -0.41 15.06 -28.52
CA PHE A 54 0.76 15.63 -29.20
C PHE A 54 2.06 15.01 -28.66
N MET A 55 2.24 14.97 -27.34
CA MET A 55 3.43 14.40 -26.71
C MET A 55 3.59 12.90 -27.00
N GLY A 56 2.49 12.15 -27.04
CA GLY A 56 2.48 10.73 -27.43
C GLY A 56 2.90 10.50 -28.89
N TYR A 57 2.79 11.51 -29.75
CA TYR A 57 3.28 11.44 -31.13
C TYR A 57 4.76 11.81 -31.25
N TYR A 58 5.25 12.77 -30.45
CA TYR A 58 6.59 13.36 -30.62
C TYR A 58 7.66 12.89 -29.62
N ALA A 59 7.29 12.44 -28.42
CA ALA A 59 8.24 12.05 -27.38
C ALA A 59 8.79 10.63 -27.59
N ARG A 60 9.97 10.30 -27.06
CA ARG A 60 10.49 8.92 -27.03
C ARG A 60 9.68 8.06 -26.05
N ALA A 61 9.56 6.76 -26.29
CA ALA A 61 8.73 5.84 -25.50
C ALA A 61 8.94 5.95 -23.97
N SER A 62 10.17 6.14 -23.51
CA SER A 62 10.50 6.32 -22.09
C SER A 62 9.96 7.62 -21.51
N SER A 63 10.19 8.74 -22.20
CA SER A 63 9.64 10.05 -21.82
C SER A 63 8.11 10.10 -21.91
N GLN A 64 7.51 9.36 -22.84
CA GLN A 64 6.05 9.29 -22.98
C GLN A 64 5.37 8.72 -21.72
N LEU A 65 5.94 7.66 -21.14
CA LEU A 65 5.39 7.05 -19.93
C LEU A 65 5.44 8.00 -18.73
N VAL A 66 6.57 8.69 -18.53
CA VAL A 66 6.73 9.66 -17.44
C VAL A 66 5.80 10.86 -17.62
N ILE A 67 5.73 11.43 -18.83
CA ILE A 67 4.83 12.55 -19.14
C ILE A 67 3.37 12.15 -18.94
N SER A 68 2.98 10.94 -19.38
CA SER A 68 1.63 10.42 -19.19
C SER A 68 1.28 10.26 -17.72
N LEU A 69 2.21 9.74 -16.92
CA LEU A 69 2.04 9.58 -15.47
C LEU A 69 1.83 10.93 -14.77
N VAL A 70 2.66 11.93 -15.09
CA VAL A 70 2.54 13.29 -14.52
C VAL A 70 1.24 13.96 -14.95
N ALA A 71 0.88 13.87 -16.23
CA ALA A 71 -0.35 14.49 -16.73
C ALA A 71 -1.61 13.82 -16.15
N LEU A 72 -1.62 12.49 -16.01
CA LEU A 72 -2.72 11.78 -15.36
C LEU A 72 -2.83 12.15 -13.88
N LEU A 73 -1.71 12.30 -13.18
CA LEU A 73 -1.71 12.80 -11.80
C LEU A 73 -2.30 14.22 -11.72
N ILE A 74 -1.89 15.13 -12.61
CA ILE A 74 -2.47 16.48 -12.70
C ILE A 74 -3.97 16.42 -12.96
N ILE A 75 -4.44 15.57 -13.88
CA ILE A 75 -5.88 15.40 -14.17
C ILE A 75 -6.64 14.89 -12.94
N ILE A 76 -6.08 13.91 -12.22
CA ILE A 76 -6.66 13.37 -10.98
C ILE A 76 -6.74 14.48 -9.93
N VAL A 77 -5.66 15.22 -9.71
CA VAL A 77 -5.61 16.34 -8.75
C VAL A 77 -6.61 17.43 -9.12
N LEU A 78 -6.71 17.81 -10.40
CA LEU A 78 -7.69 18.80 -10.87
C LEU A 78 -9.14 18.31 -10.66
N HIS A 79 -9.45 17.04 -10.94
CA HIS A 79 -10.79 16.49 -10.73
C HIS A 79 -11.14 16.36 -9.25
N LEU A 80 -10.17 15.97 -8.42
CA LEU A 80 -10.31 16.02 -6.98
C LEU A 80 -10.59 17.47 -6.56
N TYR A 81 -9.72 18.42 -6.92
CA TYR A 81 -9.76 19.80 -6.42
C TYR A 81 -11.01 20.57 -6.85
N TYR A 82 -11.46 20.42 -8.09
CA TYR A 82 -12.54 21.25 -8.64
C TYR A 82 -13.90 20.56 -8.75
N GLU A 83 -13.94 19.23 -8.81
CA GLU A 83 -15.16 18.43 -8.94
C GLU A 83 -16.15 19.04 -9.97
N PRO A 84 -15.99 18.91 -11.28
CA PRO A 84 -16.77 19.73 -12.23
C PRO A 84 -18.30 19.48 -12.20
N PHE A 85 -18.75 18.29 -11.80
CA PHE A 85 -20.15 17.90 -11.84
C PHE A 85 -20.86 18.16 -10.51
N PHE A 86 -22.12 18.56 -10.56
CA PHE A 86 -22.92 18.69 -9.33
C PHE A 86 -23.19 17.32 -8.68
N ASP A 87 -23.20 16.22 -9.45
CA ASP A 87 -23.41 14.86 -8.91
C ASP A 87 -22.07 14.26 -8.49
N SER A 88 -21.93 14.00 -7.19
CA SER A 88 -20.71 13.42 -6.62
C SER A 88 -20.39 12.02 -7.18
N ARG A 89 -21.40 11.25 -7.59
CA ARG A 89 -21.17 9.91 -8.17
C ARG A 89 -20.44 10.02 -9.51
N VAL A 90 -20.77 11.03 -10.31
CA VAL A 90 -20.14 11.27 -11.61
C VAL A 90 -18.69 11.75 -11.41
N ASN A 91 -18.44 12.60 -10.40
CA ASN A 91 -17.07 12.98 -10.03
C ASN A 91 -16.26 11.77 -9.55
N ASN A 92 -16.80 10.96 -8.64
CA ASN A 92 -16.13 9.75 -8.13
C ASN A 92 -15.84 8.77 -9.28
N PHE A 93 -16.79 8.56 -10.19
CA PHE A 93 -16.63 7.72 -11.36
C PHE A 93 -15.54 8.26 -12.30
N ARG A 94 -15.49 9.57 -12.55
CA ARG A 94 -14.45 10.16 -13.40
C ARG A 94 -13.06 10.05 -12.78
N VAL A 95 -12.92 10.33 -11.49
CA VAL A 95 -11.64 10.15 -10.79
C VAL A 95 -11.19 8.68 -10.88
N ALA A 96 -12.11 7.72 -10.64
CA ALA A 96 -11.86 6.29 -10.81
C ALA A 96 -11.41 5.91 -12.23
N MET A 97 -12.01 6.51 -13.25
CA MET A 97 -11.62 6.31 -14.65
C MET A 97 -10.22 6.86 -14.97
N PHE A 98 -9.76 7.90 -14.28
CA PHE A 98 -8.41 8.46 -14.48
C PHE A 98 -7.33 7.76 -13.65
N THR A 99 -7.69 7.20 -12.49
CA THR A 99 -6.75 6.39 -11.71
C THR A 99 -6.41 5.06 -12.39
N ILE A 100 -7.33 4.43 -13.15
CA ILE A 100 -7.01 3.23 -13.95
C ILE A 100 -5.77 3.43 -14.83
N PRO A 101 -5.76 4.37 -15.81
CA PRO A 101 -4.61 4.58 -16.67
C PRO A 101 -3.39 5.10 -15.90
N PHE A 102 -3.57 5.75 -14.74
CA PHE A 102 -2.46 6.15 -13.88
C PHE A 102 -1.73 4.93 -13.32
N PHE A 103 -2.45 3.98 -12.70
CA PHE A 103 -1.86 2.73 -12.21
C PHE A 103 -1.27 1.90 -13.35
N SER A 104 -1.97 1.83 -14.50
CA SER A 104 -1.43 1.20 -15.71
C SER A 104 -0.13 1.87 -16.16
N SER A 105 -0.03 3.20 -16.11
CA SER A 105 1.19 3.92 -16.47
C SER A 105 2.31 3.66 -15.47
N VAL A 106 2.01 3.54 -14.17
CA VAL A 106 2.99 3.16 -13.13
C VAL A 106 3.55 1.76 -13.41
N VAL A 107 2.66 0.79 -13.68
CA VAL A 107 3.05 -0.59 -14.01
C VAL A 107 3.85 -0.63 -15.31
N ALA A 108 3.40 0.06 -16.36
CA ALA A 108 4.12 0.13 -17.63
C ALA A 108 5.51 0.77 -17.46
N THR A 109 5.62 1.83 -16.66
CA THR A 109 6.89 2.48 -16.34
C THR A 109 7.80 1.53 -15.56
N ALA A 110 7.27 0.81 -14.57
CA ALA A 110 8.01 -0.19 -13.83
C ALA A 110 8.50 -1.33 -14.74
N CYS A 111 7.63 -1.87 -15.61
CA CYS A 111 7.99 -2.90 -16.60
C CYS A 111 9.05 -2.41 -17.60
N TRP A 112 9.02 -1.13 -17.96
CA TRP A 112 10.02 -0.53 -18.84
C TRP A 112 11.37 -0.38 -18.13
N PHE A 113 11.40 0.17 -16.91
CA PHE A 113 12.63 0.34 -16.12
C PHE A 113 13.27 -0.99 -15.71
N THR A 114 12.47 -2.03 -15.52
CA THR A 114 12.97 -3.37 -15.20
C THR A 114 13.44 -4.16 -16.42
N GLY A 115 13.30 -3.62 -17.64
CA GLY A 115 13.61 -4.32 -18.87
C GLY A 115 12.63 -5.45 -19.21
N ALA A 116 11.59 -5.67 -18.41
CA ALA A 116 10.56 -6.68 -18.69
C ALA A 116 9.84 -6.43 -20.02
N SER A 117 9.83 -5.19 -20.52
CA SER A 117 9.27 -4.83 -21.83
C SER A 117 10.12 -5.26 -23.04
N LEU A 118 11.38 -5.69 -22.85
CA LEU A 118 12.24 -6.14 -23.95
C LEU A 118 11.79 -7.47 -24.54
N ASN A 119 11.10 -8.30 -23.75
CA ASN A 119 10.60 -9.59 -24.20
C ASN A 119 9.17 -9.44 -24.74
N ARG A 120 9.02 -9.16 -26.05
CA ARG A 120 7.73 -8.90 -26.72
C ARG A 120 6.67 -9.98 -26.48
N ASP A 121 7.08 -11.20 -26.20
CA ASP A 121 6.19 -12.35 -26.02
C ASP A 121 5.80 -12.61 -24.55
N SER A 122 6.31 -11.82 -23.60
CA SER A 122 5.95 -12.02 -22.19
C SER A 122 4.50 -11.60 -21.91
N PRO A 123 3.64 -12.49 -21.39
CA PRO A 123 2.27 -12.13 -21.00
C PRO A 123 2.24 -11.31 -19.69
N VAL A 124 3.38 -11.17 -18.99
CA VAL A 124 3.46 -10.57 -17.66
C VAL A 124 3.03 -9.10 -17.64
N PRO A 125 3.49 -8.21 -18.55
CA PRO A 125 3.03 -6.82 -18.55
C PRO A 125 1.54 -6.71 -18.80
N LEU A 126 0.97 -7.56 -19.67
CA LEU A 126 -0.47 -7.58 -19.95
C LEU A 126 -1.26 -8.02 -18.71
N ALA A 127 -0.84 -9.10 -18.05
CA ALA A 127 -1.49 -9.58 -16.83
C ALA A 127 -1.47 -8.53 -15.71
N LEU A 128 -0.33 -7.86 -15.50
CA LEU A 128 -0.23 -6.77 -14.53
C LEU A 128 -1.13 -5.58 -14.90
N MET A 129 -1.24 -5.24 -16.18
CA MET A 129 -2.13 -4.18 -16.67
C MET A 129 -3.62 -4.51 -16.52
N ILE A 130 -4.01 -5.80 -16.57
CA ILE A 130 -5.39 -6.22 -16.29
C ILE A 130 -5.70 -6.02 -14.81
N LEU A 131 -4.76 -6.31 -13.91
CA LEU A 131 -4.92 -6.13 -12.46
C LEU A 131 -5.03 -4.65 -12.05
N THR A 132 -4.51 -3.71 -12.84
CA THR A 132 -4.63 -2.27 -12.53
C THR A 132 -6.05 -1.72 -12.77
N ILE A 133 -6.89 -2.39 -13.55
CA ILE A 133 -8.26 -1.92 -13.84
C ILE A 133 -9.13 -1.90 -12.56
N PRO A 134 -9.36 -3.03 -11.85
CA PRO A 134 -10.18 -3.01 -10.65
C PRO A 134 -9.54 -2.22 -9.51
N THR A 135 -8.22 -2.32 -9.34
CA THR A 135 -7.50 -1.62 -8.26
C THR A 135 -7.48 -0.10 -8.47
N GLY A 136 -7.25 0.35 -9.71
CA GLY A 136 -7.31 1.75 -10.09
C GLY A 136 -8.72 2.33 -9.97
N PHE A 137 -9.75 1.58 -10.36
CA PHE A 137 -11.14 2.05 -10.24
C PHE A 137 -11.55 2.22 -8.77
N ILE A 138 -11.32 1.21 -7.93
CA ILE A 138 -11.70 1.24 -6.52
C ILE A 138 -10.94 2.36 -5.78
N SER A 139 -9.63 2.46 -5.98
CA SER A 139 -8.81 3.49 -5.32
C SER A 139 -9.25 4.91 -5.68
N GLY A 140 -9.49 5.20 -6.97
CA GLY A 140 -9.94 6.52 -7.39
C GLY A 140 -11.34 6.88 -6.86
N TRP A 141 -12.25 5.91 -6.81
CA TRP A 141 -13.59 6.13 -6.24
C TRP A 141 -13.52 6.56 -4.77
N TYR A 142 -12.75 5.82 -3.96
CA TYR A 142 -12.60 6.14 -2.54
C TYR A 142 -11.75 7.40 -2.31
N LEU A 143 -10.74 7.65 -3.14
CA LEU A 143 -9.92 8.86 -3.06
C LEU A 143 -10.77 10.12 -3.28
N ALA A 144 -11.66 10.11 -4.27
CA ALA A 144 -12.61 11.20 -4.50
C ALA A 144 -13.55 11.40 -3.31
N GLU A 145 -14.11 10.31 -2.79
CA GLU A 145 -15.01 10.35 -1.63
C GLU A 145 -14.33 10.93 -0.38
N ILE A 146 -13.11 10.48 -0.07
CA ILE A 146 -12.35 10.92 1.10
C ILE A 146 -11.94 12.38 0.96
N THR A 147 -11.41 12.78 -0.20
CA THR A 147 -10.93 14.15 -0.42
C THR A 147 -12.08 15.16 -0.34
N ARG A 148 -13.24 14.81 -0.90
CA ARG A 148 -14.46 15.61 -0.79
C ARG A 148 -14.87 15.82 0.67
N ARG A 149 -14.92 14.74 1.45
CA ARG A 149 -15.26 14.80 2.88
C ARG A 149 -14.27 15.65 3.67
N MET A 150 -12.97 15.51 3.41
CA MET A 150 -11.95 16.31 4.08
C MET A 150 -12.08 17.80 3.76
N ARG A 151 -12.35 18.16 2.49
CA ARG A 151 -12.49 19.55 2.09
C ARG A 151 -13.73 20.21 2.67
N VAL A 152 -14.88 19.54 2.58
CA VAL A 152 -16.13 20.03 3.20
C VAL A 152 -15.95 20.22 4.70
N ARG A 153 -15.30 19.26 5.39
CA ARG A 153 -14.99 19.36 6.81
C ARG A 153 -14.03 20.51 7.13
N SER A 154 -13.00 20.72 6.31
CA SER A 154 -12.04 21.82 6.49
C SER A 154 -12.72 23.18 6.35
N ILE A 155 -13.58 23.35 5.34
CA ILE A 155 -14.32 24.61 5.13
C ILE A 155 -15.25 24.87 6.32
N ILE A 156 -16.01 23.86 6.72
CA ILE A 156 -16.89 23.92 7.90
C ILE A 156 -16.12 24.32 9.16
N ASN A 157 -14.95 23.70 9.41
CA ASN A 157 -14.11 24.00 10.56
C ASN A 157 -13.53 25.42 10.48
N ASN A 158 -13.14 25.88 9.30
CA ASN A 158 -12.61 27.24 9.12
C ASN A 158 -13.69 28.30 9.34
N ILE A 159 -14.91 28.08 8.83
CA ILE A 159 -16.07 28.93 9.10
C ILE A 159 -16.32 29.01 10.61
N THR A 160 -16.39 27.85 11.25
CA THR A 160 -16.59 27.72 12.70
C THR A 160 -15.52 28.48 13.46
N ARG A 161 -14.23 28.28 13.13
CA ARG A 161 -13.10 28.96 13.76
C ARG A 161 -13.11 30.47 13.54
N LYS A 162 -13.49 30.94 12.35
CA LYS A 162 -13.62 32.38 12.06
C LYS A 162 -14.67 33.00 12.96
N TYR A 163 -15.81 32.35 13.11
CA TYR A 163 -16.88 32.83 13.99
C TYR A 163 -16.53 32.72 15.48
N GLU A 164 -15.78 31.70 15.89
CA GLU A 164 -15.24 31.57 17.26
C GLU A 164 -14.20 32.66 17.59
N LEU A 165 -13.37 33.08 16.63
CA LEU A 165 -12.42 34.17 16.84
C LEU A 165 -13.12 35.53 16.87
N ALA A 166 -14.05 35.75 15.92
CA ALA A 166 -14.87 36.96 15.92
C ALA A 166 -15.69 37.08 17.21
N SER A 167 -16.19 35.96 17.77
CA SER A 167 -16.91 35.99 19.04
C SER A 167 -16.01 36.29 20.24
N LYS A 168 -14.74 35.85 20.24
CA LYS A 168 -13.74 36.16 21.28
C LYS A 168 -13.29 37.62 21.25
N ASP A 169 -13.06 38.20 20.07
CA ASP A 169 -12.73 39.63 19.96
C ASP A 169 -13.90 40.51 20.44
N LEU A 170 -15.14 40.05 20.24
CA LEU A 170 -16.38 40.61 20.81
C LEU A 170 -16.57 40.29 22.32
N GLU A 171 -15.81 39.38 22.91
CA GLU A 171 -15.75 39.16 24.37
C GLU A 171 -14.78 40.12 25.03
N ASP A 172 -13.65 40.43 24.37
CA ASP A 172 -12.63 41.34 24.87
C ASP A 172 -12.99 42.82 24.62
N GLY A 173 -13.76 43.12 23.56
CA GLY A 173 -14.36 44.43 23.29
C GLY A 173 -15.76 44.57 23.85
N LYS A 174 -15.97 45.42 24.86
CA LYS A 174 -17.30 45.76 25.39
C LYS A 174 -18.18 46.46 24.32
N GLU A 175 -18.89 45.71 23.49
CA GLU A 175 -20.17 46.13 22.86
C GLU A 175 -20.91 44.94 22.23
N GLY A 176 -22.16 44.73 22.64
CA GLY A 176 -22.84 43.42 22.62
C GLY A 176 -23.80 43.11 21.46
N VAL A 177 -23.61 43.65 20.25
CA VAL A 177 -24.66 43.54 19.20
C VAL A 177 -24.38 42.50 18.10
N ASP A 178 -23.13 42.16 17.77
CA ASP A 178 -22.84 41.27 16.62
C ASP A 178 -22.60 39.79 16.96
N LYS A 179 -22.58 39.43 18.24
CA LYS A 179 -22.29 38.08 18.76
C LYS A 179 -23.42 37.05 18.50
N PHE A 180 -24.59 37.50 18.00
CA PHE A 180 -25.76 36.68 17.67
C PHE A 180 -25.63 35.95 16.31
N LYS A 181 -25.02 36.58 15.30
CA LYS A 181 -24.89 35.99 13.95
C LYS A 181 -23.88 34.83 13.89
N THR A 182 -22.84 34.89 14.73
CA THR A 182 -21.75 33.91 14.81
C THR A 182 -22.23 32.56 15.39
N ASN A 183 -23.08 32.57 16.43
CA ASN A 183 -23.43 31.36 17.18
C ASN A 183 -24.53 30.53 16.49
N VAL A 184 -25.50 31.18 15.82
CA VAL A 184 -26.55 30.50 15.04
C VAL A 184 -25.96 29.75 13.85
N LEU A 185 -25.04 30.37 13.10
CA LEU A 185 -24.40 29.71 11.96
C LEU A 185 -23.52 28.54 12.40
N THR A 186 -22.79 28.70 13.51
CA THR A 186 -21.90 27.66 14.05
C THR A 186 -22.68 26.42 14.52
N SER A 187 -23.83 26.61 15.17
CA SER A 187 -24.69 25.50 15.60
C SER A 187 -25.39 24.77 14.44
N ALA A 188 -25.79 25.50 13.39
CA ALA A 188 -26.36 24.91 12.18
C ALA A 188 -25.32 24.08 11.40
N ILE A 189 -24.07 24.54 11.40
CA ILE A 189 -22.94 23.89 10.74
C ILE A 189 -22.52 22.59 11.47
N MET A 190 -22.44 22.57 12.81
CA MET A 190 -22.10 21.35 13.57
C MET A 190 -23.18 20.25 13.44
N GLY A 191 -24.46 20.61 13.27
CA GLY A 191 -25.54 19.66 13.05
C GLY A 191 -25.47 18.90 11.71
N MET A 192 -24.70 19.39 10.72
CA MET A 192 -24.54 18.71 9.43
C MET A 192 -23.42 17.66 9.42
N GLU A 193 -22.49 17.72 10.37
CA GLU A 193 -21.34 16.81 10.44
C GLU A 193 -21.77 15.39 10.87
N THR A 194 -22.87 15.27 11.62
CA THR A 194 -23.46 14.00 12.07
C THR A 194 -24.21 13.25 10.97
N ASP A 195 -24.78 13.97 10.00
CA ASP A 195 -25.71 13.42 8.99
C ASP A 195 -24.98 12.82 7.75
N THR A 196 -23.73 13.23 7.49
CA THR A 196 -22.92 12.70 6.37
C THR A 196 -22.46 11.24 6.52
N ARG A 197 -22.75 10.59 7.67
CA ARG A 197 -22.40 9.18 7.95
C ARG A 197 -23.49 8.16 7.63
N GLY A 198 -24.68 8.56 7.20
CA GLY A 198 -25.81 7.65 6.91
C GLY A 198 -26.49 7.95 5.57
N GLY A 199 -26.57 6.95 4.69
CA GLY A 199 -27.33 7.08 3.45
C GLY A 199 -28.84 7.24 3.70
N ARG A 200 -29.41 8.26 3.05
CA ARG A 200 -30.83 8.42 2.64
C ARG A 200 -31.85 8.15 3.75
N LYS A 201 -32.15 9.16 4.58
CA LYS A 201 -33.44 9.26 5.29
C LYS A 201 -33.96 10.69 5.26
N SER A 202 -35.28 10.79 5.18
CA SER A 202 -36.08 12.01 5.09
C SER A 202 -35.91 12.88 6.34
N ILE A 203 -35.70 14.19 6.15
CA ILE A 203 -35.56 15.16 7.23
C ILE A 203 -36.46 16.38 7.00
N ARG A 204 -37.18 16.65 8.09
CA ARG A 204 -38.21 17.65 8.25
C ARG A 204 -37.70 19.07 8.49
N ARG A 205 -38.61 19.99 8.19
CA ARG A 205 -38.49 21.45 8.27
C ARG A 205 -38.40 21.96 9.71
N PRO A 206 -37.46 22.88 10.00
CA PRO A 206 -37.55 23.79 11.13
C PRO A 206 -38.12 25.14 10.67
N SER A 207 -39.05 25.69 11.44
CA SER A 207 -39.64 27.01 11.24
C SER A 207 -38.80 28.07 11.98
N PHE A 208 -38.19 29.02 11.25
CA PHE A 208 -37.70 30.27 11.84
C PHE A 208 -37.71 31.42 10.81
N VAL A 209 -38.21 32.57 11.26
CA VAL A 209 -38.59 33.78 10.51
C VAL A 209 -37.52 34.87 10.70
N LEU A 210 -37.29 35.71 9.68
CA LEU A 210 -36.26 36.76 9.67
C LEU A 210 -36.75 38.02 8.92
N GLN A 211 -36.73 39.18 9.59
CA GLN A 211 -36.71 40.56 9.02
C GLN A 211 -36.51 41.57 10.18
N THR A 212 -35.84 42.73 10.13
CA THR A 212 -35.14 43.56 9.12
C THR A 212 -34.21 44.54 9.87
N ILE A 213 -33.10 45.02 9.28
CA ILE A 213 -32.47 46.31 9.65
C ILE A 213 -32.39 47.17 8.39
N ALA A 214 -33.19 48.25 8.36
CA ALA A 214 -32.94 49.45 7.58
C ALA A 214 -33.84 50.57 8.10
N THR A 215 -33.35 51.40 9.02
CA THR A 215 -33.72 52.82 9.13
C THR A 215 -32.61 53.55 9.87
N GLY A 216 -32.00 54.51 9.17
CA GLY A 216 -31.03 55.43 9.75
C GLY A 216 -31.71 56.40 10.71
N SER A 217 -31.04 56.70 11.81
CA SER A 217 -31.34 57.87 12.63
C SER A 217 -30.05 58.61 12.97
N THR A 218 -30.18 59.92 12.94
CA THR A 218 -29.15 60.95 12.89
C THR A 218 -28.60 61.25 14.28
N VAL A 219 -27.27 61.16 14.43
CA VAL A 219 -26.57 61.58 15.65
C VAL A 219 -26.29 63.08 15.57
N LYS A 220 -26.80 63.82 16.56
CA LYS A 220 -26.53 65.25 16.78
C LYS A 220 -25.14 65.43 17.40
N GLU A 221 -24.43 66.41 16.86
CA GLU A 221 -23.14 66.92 17.33
C GLU A 221 -23.25 67.59 18.71
N ALA A 222 -22.25 67.36 19.56
CA ALA A 222 -21.93 68.20 20.71
C ALA A 222 -20.42 68.53 20.67
N PRO A 223 -20.02 69.80 20.89
CA PRO A 223 -18.64 70.23 20.74
C PRO A 223 -17.88 70.11 22.06
N GLY A 224 -16.68 69.54 22.00
CA GLY A 224 -15.80 69.39 23.16
C GLY A 224 -14.39 69.06 22.70
N GLN A 225 -13.65 70.11 22.36
CA GLN A 225 -12.31 70.09 21.81
C GLN A 225 -11.28 69.71 22.90
N MET A 226 -10.76 68.49 22.84
CA MET A 226 -9.52 68.08 23.51
C MET A 226 -8.90 66.94 22.67
N ASP A 227 -7.56 66.91 22.56
CA ASP A 227 -6.71 66.18 21.61
C ASP A 227 -6.99 64.67 21.38
N THR A 228 -8.15 64.35 20.83
CA THR A 228 -8.59 63.00 20.45
C THR A 228 -7.85 62.47 19.23
N VAL A 229 -7.30 63.33 18.37
CA VAL A 229 -6.64 62.90 17.13
C VAL A 229 -5.32 62.17 17.40
N ALA A 230 -4.59 62.50 18.47
CA ALA A 230 -3.35 61.82 18.84
C ALA A 230 -3.63 60.46 19.51
N ALA A 231 -4.55 60.43 20.49
CA ALA A 231 -4.99 59.20 21.14
C ALA A 231 -5.67 58.23 20.15
N MET A 232 -6.45 58.75 19.20
CA MET A 232 -7.12 57.93 18.18
C MET A 232 -6.16 57.46 17.08
N ARG A 233 -5.07 58.19 16.79
CA ARG A 233 -3.97 57.68 15.95
C ARG A 233 -3.16 56.60 16.66
N GLN A 234 -2.91 56.75 17.95
CA GLN A 234 -2.17 55.76 18.75
C GLN A 234 -3.01 54.50 18.97
N TYR A 235 -4.31 54.66 19.27
CA TYR A 235 -5.28 53.55 19.32
C TYR A 235 -5.47 52.88 17.96
N ASN A 236 -5.57 53.63 16.85
CA ASN A 236 -5.63 53.03 15.52
C ASN A 236 -4.30 52.35 15.11
N GLN A 237 -3.15 52.81 15.61
CA GLN A 237 -1.86 52.15 15.40
C GLN A 237 -1.70 50.89 16.25
N GLU A 238 -2.21 50.87 17.48
CA GLU A 238 -2.21 49.68 18.35
C GLU A 238 -3.27 48.65 17.92
N ALA A 239 -4.46 49.09 17.51
CA ALA A 239 -5.52 48.25 16.96
C ALA A 239 -5.12 47.64 15.60
N SER A 240 -4.37 48.38 14.75
CA SER A 240 -3.81 47.81 13.52
C SER A 240 -2.61 46.89 13.75
N ARG A 241 -1.84 47.09 14.83
CA ARG A 241 -0.75 46.16 15.24
C ARG A 241 -1.27 44.85 15.85
N LYS A 242 -2.50 44.85 16.40
CA LYS A 242 -3.17 43.67 16.98
C LYS A 242 -4.31 43.11 16.14
N ALA A 243 -4.55 43.60 14.92
CA ALA A 243 -5.58 43.07 14.05
C ALA A 243 -5.30 41.58 13.76
N VAL A 244 -5.98 40.71 14.52
CA VAL A 244 -5.94 39.27 14.33
C VAL A 244 -6.42 39.03 12.90
N GLN A 245 -5.51 38.55 12.04
CA GLN A 245 -5.89 38.20 10.68
C GLN A 245 -6.98 37.14 10.77
N MET A 246 -8.21 37.51 10.38
CA MET A 246 -9.31 36.57 10.35
C MET A 246 -8.91 35.40 9.44
N PRO A 247 -9.10 34.15 9.89
CA PRO A 247 -8.70 33.00 9.11
C PRO A 247 -9.44 33.00 7.78
N THR A 248 -8.70 32.86 6.69
CA THR A 248 -9.26 32.67 5.35
C THR A 248 -10.06 31.37 5.33
N VAL A 249 -11.37 31.48 5.11
CA VAL A 249 -12.26 30.30 5.08
C VAL A 249 -12.04 29.50 3.81
N PHE A 250 -12.04 30.20 2.67
CA PHE A 250 -11.92 29.62 1.34
C PHE A 250 -10.58 30.03 0.74
N PHE A 251 -9.89 29.08 0.13
CA PHE A 251 -8.66 29.37 -0.60
C PHE A 251 -8.97 29.86 -2.02
N HIS A 252 -10.09 29.43 -2.61
CA HIS A 252 -10.52 29.82 -3.94
C HIS A 252 -12.05 29.96 -3.98
N PRO A 253 -12.64 30.89 -4.76
CA PRO A 253 -14.08 31.05 -4.90
C PRO A 253 -14.85 29.78 -5.34
N GLY A 254 -14.19 28.78 -5.94
CA GLY A 254 -14.82 27.53 -6.34
C GLY A 254 -15.09 26.58 -5.16
N GLU A 255 -14.38 26.75 -4.04
CA GLU A 255 -14.59 25.94 -2.84
C GLU A 255 -15.95 26.24 -2.19
N ALA A 256 -16.47 27.46 -2.35
CA ALA A 256 -17.82 27.81 -1.92
C ALA A 256 -18.86 26.91 -2.60
N ASP A 257 -18.76 26.70 -3.93
CA ASP A 257 -19.65 25.78 -4.65
C ASP A 257 -19.54 24.34 -4.15
N ILE A 258 -18.32 23.83 -3.98
CA ILE A 258 -18.08 22.46 -3.52
C ILE A 258 -18.69 22.25 -2.13
N ALA A 259 -18.50 23.22 -1.24
CA ALA A 259 -19.06 23.20 0.10
C ALA A 259 -20.59 23.05 0.05
N MET A 260 -21.28 23.61 -0.93
CA MET A 260 -22.75 23.62 -0.93
C MET A 260 -23.39 22.43 -1.63
N ARG A 261 -22.62 21.59 -2.31
CA ARG A 261 -23.18 20.44 -3.03
C ARG A 261 -23.72 19.34 -2.14
N PHE A 262 -23.35 19.32 -0.85
CA PHE A 262 -24.02 18.42 0.10
C PHE A 262 -25.52 18.76 0.20
N LEU A 263 -25.92 20.03 0.02
CA LEU A 263 -27.30 20.48 0.12
C LEU A 263 -28.20 19.95 -0.99
N ARG A 264 -27.63 19.67 -2.17
CA ARG A 264 -28.38 19.07 -3.29
C ARG A 264 -28.79 17.63 -3.01
N ASN A 265 -28.00 16.91 -2.22
CA ASN A 265 -28.23 15.51 -1.88
C ASN A 265 -29.06 15.35 -0.60
N SER A 266 -29.06 16.34 0.30
CA SER A 266 -29.99 16.43 1.42
C SER A 266 -31.35 16.99 0.98
N GLU A 267 -32.43 16.67 1.69
CA GLU A 267 -33.71 17.35 1.47
C GLU A 267 -33.53 18.86 1.71
N VAL A 268 -34.18 19.71 0.88
CA VAL A 268 -34.07 21.18 0.97
C VAL A 268 -34.71 21.63 2.29
N THR A 269 -33.92 21.66 3.35
CA THR A 269 -34.34 22.18 4.65
C THR A 269 -34.14 23.70 4.69
N PRO A 270 -35.02 24.44 5.39
CA PRO A 270 -34.86 25.89 5.60
C PRO A 270 -33.49 26.24 6.20
N VAL A 271 -32.99 25.39 7.11
CA VAL A 271 -31.66 25.53 7.73
C VAL A 271 -30.56 25.35 6.69
N GLY A 272 -30.69 24.38 5.79
CA GLY A 272 -29.77 24.19 4.68
C GLY A 272 -29.65 25.44 3.79
N ILE A 273 -30.77 26.12 3.51
CA ILE A 273 -30.79 27.38 2.74
C ILE A 273 -30.13 28.52 3.53
N GLN A 274 -30.25 28.57 4.85
CA GLN A 274 -29.57 29.60 5.65
C GLN A 274 -28.06 29.37 5.71
N ILE A 275 -27.62 28.12 5.88
CA ILE A 275 -26.20 27.76 5.82
C ILE A 275 -25.64 28.12 4.44
N LEU A 276 -26.37 27.80 3.37
CA LEU A 276 -26.04 28.19 2.00
C LEU A 276 -25.82 29.70 1.88
N HIS A 277 -26.77 30.49 2.38
CA HIS A 277 -26.69 31.94 2.37
C HIS A 277 -25.50 32.43 3.22
N GLY A 278 -25.20 31.80 4.35
CA GLY A 278 -24.03 32.13 5.18
C GLY A 278 -22.70 31.82 4.49
N VAL A 279 -22.58 30.63 3.89
CA VAL A 279 -21.39 30.18 3.12
C VAL A 279 -21.15 31.11 1.93
N PHE A 280 -22.19 31.46 1.16
CA PHE A 280 -22.05 32.40 0.05
C PHE A 280 -21.73 33.82 0.50
N ARG A 281 -22.35 34.30 1.58
CA ARG A 281 -22.03 35.62 2.12
C ARG A 281 -20.57 35.71 2.53
N GLU A 282 -20.10 34.72 3.27
CA GLU A 282 -18.70 34.63 3.69
C GLU A 282 -17.74 34.51 2.49
N ALA A 283 -18.12 33.74 1.46
CA ALA A 283 -17.36 33.66 0.23
C ALA A 283 -17.36 34.99 -0.54
N MET A 284 -18.48 35.71 -0.58
CA MET A 284 -18.61 37.02 -1.23
C MET A 284 -17.85 38.10 -0.44
N ASP A 285 -17.78 38.01 0.88
CA ASP A 285 -16.98 38.91 1.71
C ASP A 285 -15.47 38.70 1.44
N GLN A 286 -15.04 37.44 1.22
CA GLN A 286 -13.66 37.12 0.85
C GLN A 286 -13.34 37.43 -0.62
N PHE A 287 -14.30 37.26 -1.52
CA PHE A 287 -14.14 37.44 -2.96
C PHE A 287 -15.22 38.39 -3.56
N PRO A 288 -15.27 39.67 -3.12
CA PRO A 288 -16.39 40.56 -3.45
C PRO A 288 -16.50 40.93 -4.92
N LYS A 289 -15.42 40.76 -5.68
CA LYS A 289 -15.35 41.09 -7.11
C LYS A 289 -15.37 39.85 -8.01
N ASP A 290 -15.61 38.65 -7.47
CA ASP A 290 -15.66 37.45 -8.29
C ASP A 290 -17.03 37.32 -8.98
N ALA A 291 -17.04 37.59 -10.28
CA ALA A 291 -18.26 37.52 -11.09
C ALA A 291 -18.88 36.13 -11.13
N GLN A 292 -18.05 35.07 -11.06
CA GLN A 292 -18.54 33.71 -11.11
C GLN A 292 -19.25 33.33 -9.81
N LEU A 293 -18.67 33.67 -8.65
CA LEU A 293 -19.29 33.45 -7.34
C LEU A 293 -20.62 34.19 -7.22
N SER A 294 -20.68 35.47 -7.61
CA SER A 294 -21.92 36.26 -7.62
C SER A 294 -23.00 35.65 -8.52
N LEU A 295 -22.60 35.20 -9.72
CA LEU A 295 -23.49 34.50 -10.64
C LEU A 295 -23.97 33.16 -10.06
N MET A 296 -23.09 32.39 -9.45
CA MET A 296 -23.48 31.14 -8.78
C MET A 296 -24.47 31.43 -7.66
N TYR A 297 -24.20 32.44 -6.84
CA TYR A 297 -25.11 32.80 -5.77
C TYR A 297 -26.51 33.19 -6.28
N SER A 298 -26.57 33.94 -7.39
CA SER A 298 -27.84 34.25 -8.05
C SER A 298 -28.64 33.01 -8.46
N PHE A 299 -27.97 31.96 -8.96
CA PHE A 299 -28.63 30.69 -9.31
C PHE A 299 -29.12 29.93 -8.09
N TYR A 300 -28.35 29.95 -7.02
CA TYR A 300 -28.74 29.29 -5.78
C TYR A 300 -29.94 30.00 -5.12
N LEU A 301 -29.97 31.33 -5.15
CA LEU A 301 -31.10 32.13 -4.67
C LEU A 301 -32.36 31.93 -5.51
N SER A 302 -32.22 31.89 -6.84
CA SER A 302 -33.36 31.67 -7.74
C SER A 302 -33.92 30.24 -7.64
N ALA A 303 -33.05 29.24 -7.42
CA ALA A 303 -33.47 27.84 -7.31
C ALA A 303 -34.06 27.47 -5.94
N TRP A 304 -33.55 28.02 -4.83
CA TRP A 304 -33.89 27.53 -3.49
C TRP A 304 -34.37 28.57 -2.48
N ALA A 305 -33.94 29.83 -2.55
CA ALA A 305 -34.26 30.83 -1.52
C ALA A 305 -35.59 31.56 -1.77
N PHE A 306 -36.20 31.39 -2.95
CA PHE A 306 -37.42 32.09 -3.39
C PHE A 306 -37.35 33.62 -3.30
N ASP A 307 -36.14 34.18 -3.20
CA ASP A 307 -35.88 35.63 -3.22
C ASP A 307 -35.39 36.04 -4.62
N SER A 308 -36.34 36.15 -5.54
CA SER A 308 -36.07 36.51 -6.94
C SER A 308 -35.45 37.91 -7.07
N ARG A 309 -35.64 38.82 -6.10
CA ARG A 309 -35.07 40.18 -6.17
C ARG A 309 -33.57 40.14 -5.89
N SER A 310 -33.16 39.51 -4.80
CA SER A 310 -31.74 39.32 -4.48
C SER A 310 -31.02 38.55 -5.60
N ALA A 311 -31.65 37.54 -6.20
CA ALA A 311 -31.07 36.83 -7.34
C ALA A 311 -30.76 37.76 -8.53
N VAL A 312 -31.68 38.67 -8.89
CA VAL A 312 -31.47 39.65 -9.96
C VAL A 312 -30.38 40.67 -9.59
N GLU A 313 -30.31 41.09 -8.33
CA GLU A 313 -29.27 42.00 -7.84
C GLU A 313 -27.87 41.38 -7.96
N TYR A 314 -27.68 40.13 -7.54
CA TYR A 314 -26.39 39.45 -7.68
C TYR A 314 -26.04 39.11 -9.13
N LEU A 315 -27.03 38.91 -10.00
CA LEU A 315 -26.82 38.77 -11.45
C LEU A 315 -26.33 40.09 -12.07
N ALA A 316 -26.92 41.23 -11.67
CA ALA A 316 -26.48 42.55 -12.09
C ALA A 316 -25.07 42.87 -11.54
N ALA A 317 -24.80 42.52 -10.29
CA ALA A 317 -23.47 42.65 -9.69
C ALA A 317 -22.43 41.83 -10.45
N ALA A 318 -22.73 40.58 -10.82
CA ALA A 318 -21.84 39.74 -11.62
C ALA A 318 -21.49 40.38 -12.97
N LYS A 319 -22.44 41.06 -13.63
CA LYS A 319 -22.23 41.81 -14.88
C LYS A 319 -21.28 42.99 -14.69
N SER A 320 -21.35 43.67 -13.55
CA SER A 320 -20.49 44.82 -13.22
C SER A 320 -19.02 44.45 -12.99
N TYR A 321 -18.73 43.21 -12.57
CA TYR A 321 -17.39 42.75 -12.20
C TYR A 321 -16.47 42.36 -13.37
N LYS A 322 -16.73 42.87 -14.58
CA LYS A 322 -15.98 42.55 -15.82
C LYS A 322 -15.70 41.04 -15.96
N PRO A 323 -16.74 40.17 -15.97
CA PRO A 323 -16.56 38.72 -16.01
C PRO A 323 -15.72 38.26 -17.19
N ALA A 324 -15.09 37.10 -17.06
CA ALA A 324 -14.49 36.41 -18.20
C ALA A 324 -15.56 36.05 -19.26
N ILE A 325 -15.12 35.78 -20.49
CA ILE A 325 -16.00 35.58 -21.65
C ILE A 325 -17.05 34.48 -21.41
N ASP A 326 -16.66 33.40 -20.75
CA ASP A 326 -17.55 32.28 -20.43
C ASP A 326 -18.63 32.67 -19.42
N VAL A 327 -18.27 33.44 -18.39
CA VAL A 327 -19.21 33.97 -17.41
C VAL A 327 -20.12 35.03 -18.05
N ARG A 328 -19.61 35.87 -18.96
CA ARG A 328 -20.42 36.81 -19.74
C ARG A 328 -21.47 36.10 -20.58
N PHE A 329 -21.05 35.07 -21.31
CA PHE A 329 -21.96 34.27 -22.13
C PHE A 329 -23.03 33.60 -21.26
N ARG A 330 -22.65 33.12 -20.08
CA ARG A 330 -23.59 32.53 -19.12
C ARG A 330 -24.56 33.55 -18.53
N ILE A 331 -24.09 34.74 -18.16
CA ILE A 331 -24.95 35.86 -17.72
C ILE A 331 -25.96 36.20 -18.84
N PHE A 332 -25.50 36.29 -20.09
CA PHE A 332 -26.36 36.55 -21.24
C PHE A 332 -27.43 35.47 -21.44
N MET A 333 -27.06 34.20 -21.36
CA MET A 333 -28.00 33.08 -21.47
C MET A 333 -29.07 33.14 -20.38
N GLU A 334 -28.67 33.44 -19.14
CA GLU A 334 -29.62 33.55 -18.03
C GLU A 334 -30.54 34.77 -18.15
N GLU A 335 -30.01 35.91 -18.60
CA GLU A 335 -30.79 37.13 -18.88
C GLU A 335 -31.88 36.81 -19.93
N ARG A 336 -31.55 36.03 -20.97
CA ARG A 336 -32.53 35.54 -21.96
C ARG A 336 -33.55 34.56 -21.37
N ASP A 337 -33.12 33.66 -20.49
CA ASP A 337 -34.01 32.70 -19.83
C ASP A 337 -35.01 33.42 -18.89
N PHE A 338 -34.56 34.44 -18.14
CA PHE A 338 -35.45 35.30 -17.33
C PHE A 338 -36.44 36.08 -18.19
N GLU A 339 -35.98 36.69 -19.30
CA GLU A 339 -36.84 37.39 -20.26
C GLU A 339 -37.93 36.49 -20.86
N GLN A 340 -37.62 35.21 -21.10
CA GLN A 340 -38.57 34.23 -21.66
C GLN A 340 -39.49 33.62 -20.59
N GLY A 341 -38.97 33.36 -19.39
CA GLY A 341 -39.70 32.77 -18.26
C GLY A 341 -40.79 33.69 -17.71
N ASN A 342 -40.51 35.00 -17.64
CA ASN A 342 -41.46 36.01 -17.19
C ASN A 342 -42.69 36.18 -18.13
N ARG A 343 -42.64 35.60 -19.34
CA ARG A 343 -43.77 35.60 -20.30
C ARG A 343 -44.68 34.38 -20.21
N ARG A 344 -44.32 33.32 -19.47
CA ARG A 344 -45.04 32.02 -19.55
C ARG A 344 -45.67 31.48 -18.26
N ASN A 345 -45.37 31.96 -17.05
CA ASN A 345 -45.92 31.37 -15.82
C ASN A 345 -46.15 32.37 -14.66
N LEU A 346 -47.39 32.87 -14.52
CA LEU A 346 -47.95 33.25 -13.21
C LEU A 346 -49.04 32.22 -12.84
N GLY A 347 -48.65 31.21 -12.07
CA GLY A 347 -49.57 30.22 -11.50
C GLY A 347 -49.96 30.59 -10.05
N PRO A 348 -51.21 30.35 -9.60
CA PRO A 348 -51.79 30.90 -8.36
C PRO A 348 -51.29 30.28 -7.04
N LEU A 349 -50.42 29.27 -7.06
CA LEU A 349 -50.06 28.51 -5.86
C LEU A 349 -49.03 29.20 -4.93
N ASN A 350 -48.32 30.23 -5.40
CA ASN A 350 -47.26 30.91 -4.62
C ASN A 350 -47.77 32.07 -3.76
N LEU A 351 -49.03 32.50 -3.90
CA LEU A 351 -49.57 33.66 -3.17
C LEU A 351 -50.02 33.33 -1.74
N VAL A 352 -50.31 32.05 -1.46
CA VAL A 352 -50.89 31.61 -0.18
C VAL A 352 -49.84 31.46 0.92
N HIS A 353 -48.58 31.17 0.58
CA HIS A 353 -47.49 31.03 1.57
C HIS A 353 -46.91 32.38 2.02
N MET A 354 -47.15 33.46 1.26
CA MET A 354 -46.68 34.81 1.59
C MET A 354 -47.54 35.53 2.63
N ARG A 355 -48.80 35.11 2.82
CA ARG A 355 -49.72 35.73 3.77
C ARG A 355 -49.53 35.24 5.21
N LEU A 356 -48.92 34.07 5.40
CA LEU A 356 -48.74 33.45 6.72
C LEU A 356 -47.49 33.94 7.47
N THR A 357 -46.48 34.45 6.77
CA THR A 357 -45.20 34.88 7.36
C THR A 357 -45.23 36.31 7.93
N LEU A 358 -46.30 37.06 7.69
CA LEU A 358 -46.45 38.46 8.12
C LEU A 358 -47.00 38.62 9.54
N GLU A 359 -47.68 37.63 10.11
CA GLU A 359 -48.28 37.73 11.46
C GLU A 359 -47.32 37.36 12.61
N VAL A 360 -46.23 36.62 12.33
CA VAL A 360 -45.26 36.18 13.35
C VAL A 360 -44.24 37.27 13.72
N GLY A 361 -44.05 38.29 12.87
CA GLY A 361 -43.06 39.36 13.07
C GLY A 361 -43.36 40.37 14.19
N GLN A 362 -44.60 40.45 14.69
CA GLN A 362 -45.02 41.53 15.60
C GLN A 362 -44.79 41.26 17.10
N ARG A 363 -44.51 40.01 17.53
CA ARG A 363 -44.31 39.68 18.97
C ARG A 363 -42.86 39.73 19.45
N ALA A 364 -41.88 39.78 18.54
CA ALA A 364 -40.46 39.76 18.89
C ALA A 364 -39.87 41.14 19.26
N GLN A 365 -40.61 42.23 19.01
CA GLN A 365 -40.14 43.59 19.26
C GLN A 365 -40.14 44.01 20.74
N ASP A 366 -40.98 43.39 21.59
CA ASP A 366 -41.18 43.86 22.96
C ASP A 366 -40.13 43.37 23.97
N PHE A 367 -39.25 42.45 23.58
CA PHE A 367 -38.26 41.82 24.48
C PHE A 367 -36.81 42.33 24.33
N ALA A 368 -36.51 43.12 23.29
CA ALA A 368 -35.14 43.49 22.91
C ALA A 368 -34.50 44.63 23.73
N THR A 369 -35.15 45.11 24.80
CA THR A 369 -34.71 46.30 25.58
C THR A 369 -33.96 45.99 26.89
N SER A 370 -33.57 44.74 27.16
CA SER A 370 -32.89 44.35 28.42
C SER A 370 -31.40 43.98 28.21
N SER A 371 -30.52 44.57 29.03
CA SER A 371 -29.06 44.60 28.89
C SER A 371 -28.31 43.32 29.33
N LEU A 372 -28.83 42.13 29.05
CA LEU A 372 -28.17 40.85 29.36
C LEU A 372 -27.38 40.33 28.14
N ASN A 373 -26.29 39.59 28.34
CA ASN A 373 -25.39 39.07 27.28
C ASN A 373 -26.06 37.93 26.48
N VAL A 374 -27.00 38.28 25.60
CA VAL A 374 -27.92 37.37 24.87
C VAL A 374 -27.16 36.28 24.08
N ALA A 375 -25.96 36.57 23.58
CA ALA A 375 -25.25 35.68 22.68
C ALA A 375 -24.62 34.45 23.37
N SER A 376 -24.08 34.58 24.58
CA SER A 376 -23.61 33.42 25.36
C SER A 376 -24.78 32.54 25.76
N TYR A 377 -25.94 33.15 26.06
CA TYR A 377 -27.18 32.43 26.32
C TYR A 377 -27.66 31.65 25.07
N VAL A 378 -27.63 32.25 23.88
CA VAL A 378 -27.97 31.57 22.61
C VAL A 378 -26.99 30.44 22.29
N GLU A 379 -25.70 30.60 22.57
CA GLU A 379 -24.72 29.52 22.36
C GLU A 379 -24.96 28.35 23.31
N VAL A 380 -25.16 28.63 24.60
CA VAL A 380 -25.56 27.65 25.62
C VAL A 380 -26.83 26.93 25.15
N GLN A 381 -27.85 27.67 24.76
CA GLN A 381 -29.13 27.13 24.31
C GLN A 381 -28.96 26.30 23.03
N SER A 382 -28.07 26.68 22.11
CA SER A 382 -27.80 25.93 20.89
C SER A 382 -27.09 24.60 21.15
N MET A 383 -26.09 24.58 22.04
CA MET A 383 -25.40 23.35 22.43
C MET A 383 -26.32 22.49 23.30
N GLU A 384 -27.14 23.09 24.17
CA GLU A 384 -28.14 22.37 24.96
C GLU A 384 -29.16 21.72 24.03
N ARG A 385 -29.60 22.45 23.00
CA ARG A 385 -30.48 21.91 21.96
C ARG A 385 -29.82 20.77 21.18
N GLN A 386 -28.55 20.90 20.77
CA GLN A 386 -27.83 19.81 20.09
C GLN A 386 -27.65 18.57 20.98
N ALA A 387 -27.35 18.79 22.27
CA ALA A 387 -27.23 17.72 23.24
C ALA A 387 -28.57 17.03 23.49
N ILE A 388 -29.66 17.80 23.63
CA ILE A 388 -31.04 17.29 23.75
C ILE A 388 -31.46 16.59 22.46
N GLU A 389 -31.13 17.12 21.29
CA GLU A 389 -31.46 16.49 20.00
C GLU A 389 -30.72 15.16 19.85
N SER A 390 -29.41 15.12 20.14
CA SER A 390 -28.65 13.87 20.13
C SER A 390 -29.15 12.90 21.21
N HIS A 391 -29.63 13.40 22.36
CA HIS A 391 -30.27 12.60 23.40
C HIS A 391 -31.59 11.99 22.90
N LEU A 392 -32.45 12.78 22.26
CA LEU A 392 -33.69 12.32 21.64
C LEU A 392 -33.42 11.33 20.50
N GLU A 393 -32.38 11.55 19.69
CA GLU A 393 -31.92 10.61 18.68
C GLU A 393 -31.43 9.29 19.29
N SER A 394 -30.73 9.36 20.43
CA SER A 394 -30.33 8.16 21.15
C SER A 394 -31.56 7.40 21.66
N LEU A 395 -32.48 8.06 22.38
CA LEU A 395 -33.72 7.45 22.87
C LEU A 395 -34.59 6.90 21.75
N SER A 396 -34.72 7.62 20.63
CA SER A 396 -35.47 7.15 19.47
C SER A 396 -34.81 5.96 18.79
N ALA A 397 -33.48 5.89 18.75
CA ALA A 397 -32.76 4.70 18.30
C ALA A 397 -33.00 3.49 19.22
N MET A 398 -33.00 3.71 20.55
CA MET A 398 -33.36 2.68 21.54
C MET A 398 -34.80 2.21 21.34
N LYS A 399 -35.73 3.16 21.20
CA LYS A 399 -37.14 2.89 20.95
C LYS A 399 -37.33 2.11 19.65
N ALA A 400 -36.65 2.51 18.57
CA ALA A 400 -36.73 1.83 17.28
C ALA A 400 -36.26 0.37 17.39
N PHE A 401 -35.18 0.11 18.15
CA PHE A 401 -34.72 -1.24 18.45
C PHE A 401 -35.77 -2.07 19.20
N TRP A 402 -36.34 -1.54 20.29
CA TRP A 402 -37.35 -2.24 21.09
C TRP A 402 -38.69 -2.40 20.36
N THR A 403 -39.07 -1.42 19.55
CA THR A 403 -40.26 -1.47 18.69
C THR A 403 -40.09 -2.55 17.63
N TYR A 404 -38.91 -2.62 17.02
CA TYR A 404 -38.59 -3.67 16.05
C TYR A 404 -38.63 -5.07 16.70
N LEU A 405 -38.13 -5.21 17.93
CA LEU A 405 -38.26 -6.45 18.69
C LEU A 405 -39.72 -6.78 19.06
N ALA A 406 -40.59 -5.77 19.24
CA ALA A 406 -42.00 -5.97 19.56
C ALA A 406 -42.85 -6.38 18.33
N GLN A 407 -42.36 -6.12 17.11
CA GLN A 407 -43.00 -6.53 15.85
C GLN A 407 -42.77 -8.02 15.61
N GLU A 408 -43.84 -8.78 15.36
CA GLU A 408 -43.74 -10.21 15.01
C GLU A 408 -44.11 -10.39 13.53
N PRO A 409 -43.28 -11.05 12.69
CA PRO A 409 -42.01 -11.70 13.01
C PRO A 409 -40.79 -10.76 13.02
N VAL A 410 -39.85 -10.99 13.94
CA VAL A 410 -38.56 -10.27 14.01
C VAL A 410 -37.53 -10.93 13.09
N ASP A 411 -36.89 -10.19 12.18
CA ASP A 411 -35.70 -10.67 11.47
C ASP A 411 -34.44 -10.34 12.29
N PRO A 412 -33.79 -11.34 12.92
CA PRO A 412 -32.66 -11.08 13.78
C PRO A 412 -31.42 -10.59 13.02
N ALA A 413 -31.38 -10.70 11.68
CA ALA A 413 -30.30 -10.17 10.86
C ALA A 413 -30.29 -8.63 10.78
N ALA A 414 -31.41 -7.95 11.08
CA ALA A 414 -31.49 -6.49 11.09
C ALA A 414 -31.02 -5.87 12.42
N LEU A 415 -31.07 -6.62 13.53
CA LEU A 415 -30.75 -6.14 14.88
C LEU A 415 -29.33 -5.54 15.02
N PRO A 416 -28.26 -6.08 14.42
CA PRO A 416 -26.93 -5.46 14.48
C PRO A 416 -26.89 -4.04 13.90
N THR A 417 -27.72 -3.75 12.88
CA THR A 417 -27.81 -2.41 12.29
C THR A 417 -28.42 -1.41 13.28
N TYR A 418 -29.43 -1.83 14.05
CA TYR A 418 -30.01 -1.01 15.12
C TYR A 418 -29.01 -0.79 16.26
N LEU A 419 -28.24 -1.80 16.66
CA LEU A 419 -27.19 -1.64 17.68
C LEU A 419 -26.10 -0.65 17.25
N ASP A 420 -25.68 -0.67 15.99
CA ASP A 420 -24.73 0.30 15.44
C ASP A 420 -25.32 1.72 15.42
N MET A 421 -26.61 1.87 15.05
CA MET A 421 -27.31 3.15 15.11
C MET A 421 -27.35 3.70 16.54
N MET A 422 -27.71 2.86 17.53
CA MET A 422 -27.73 3.22 18.95
C MET A 422 -26.35 3.62 19.47
N HIS A 423 -25.29 2.90 19.09
CA HIS A 423 -23.93 3.28 19.48
C HIS A 423 -23.58 4.69 19.01
N ARG A 424 -23.85 4.98 17.73
CA ARG A 424 -23.45 6.24 17.10
C ARG A 424 -24.21 7.43 17.69
N THR A 425 -25.53 7.30 17.89
CA THR A 425 -26.34 8.36 18.48
C THR A 425 -26.00 8.56 19.95
N GLN A 426 -25.76 7.46 20.69
CA GLN A 426 -25.27 7.53 22.08
C GLN A 426 -23.92 8.24 22.17
N ASP A 427 -22.90 7.81 21.42
CA ASP A 427 -21.56 8.42 21.42
C ASP A 427 -21.62 9.92 21.02
N SER A 428 -22.49 10.28 20.08
CA SER A 428 -22.74 11.68 19.70
C SER A 428 -23.29 12.49 20.88
N ALA A 429 -24.37 12.02 21.52
CA ALA A 429 -24.99 12.67 22.67
C ALA A 429 -24.01 12.83 23.85
N GLN A 430 -23.24 11.77 24.14
CA GLN A 430 -22.24 11.79 25.20
C GLN A 430 -21.19 12.89 24.94
N LYS A 431 -20.64 12.97 23.71
CA LYS A 431 -19.67 14.01 23.35
C LYS A 431 -20.24 15.42 23.48
N TYR A 432 -21.48 15.64 23.07
CA TYR A 432 -22.12 16.95 23.22
C TYR A 432 -22.31 17.34 24.68
N TYR A 433 -22.80 16.42 25.53
CA TYR A 433 -22.94 16.69 26.95
C TYR A 433 -21.60 16.87 27.67
N GLU A 434 -20.59 16.06 27.37
CA GLU A 434 -19.23 16.22 27.92
C GLU A 434 -18.66 17.60 27.57
N LYS A 435 -18.83 18.02 26.31
CA LYS A 435 -18.46 19.37 25.86
C LYS A 435 -19.25 20.46 26.60
N LEU A 436 -20.54 20.23 26.86
CA LEU A 436 -21.42 21.19 27.56
C LEU A 436 -21.06 21.33 29.04
N VAL A 437 -20.78 20.22 29.72
CA VAL A 437 -20.34 20.21 31.13
C VAL A 437 -18.94 20.77 31.28
N ALA A 438 -18.02 20.46 30.36
CA ALA A 438 -16.68 21.03 30.37
C ALA A 438 -16.70 22.57 30.24
N ARG A 439 -17.64 23.10 29.47
CA ARG A 439 -17.78 24.55 29.24
C ARG A 439 -18.63 25.26 30.30
N TYR A 440 -19.68 24.61 30.81
CA TYR A 440 -20.60 25.16 31.81
C TYR A 440 -20.73 24.25 33.04
N PRO A 441 -19.65 24.07 33.82
CA PRO A 441 -19.62 23.12 34.93
C PRO A 441 -20.53 23.50 36.11
N ARG A 442 -21.08 24.73 36.11
CA ARG A 442 -22.00 25.24 37.13
C ARG A 442 -23.48 25.26 36.70
N SER A 443 -23.79 24.94 35.44
CA SER A 443 -25.18 24.94 34.98
C SER A 443 -25.96 23.78 35.58
N LYS A 444 -26.85 24.07 36.53
CA LYS A 444 -27.69 23.06 37.21
C LYS A 444 -28.55 22.28 36.22
N ASN A 445 -29.11 22.96 35.22
CA ASN A 445 -29.96 22.33 34.20
C ASN A 445 -29.15 21.36 33.33
N THR A 446 -28.00 21.80 32.83
CA THR A 446 -27.08 20.96 32.07
C THR A 446 -26.67 19.70 32.85
N LEU A 447 -26.27 19.87 34.12
CA LEU A 447 -25.85 18.74 34.97
C LEU A 447 -27.01 17.76 35.18
N ARG A 448 -28.24 18.25 35.41
CA ARG A 448 -29.44 17.40 35.53
C ARG A 448 -29.79 16.70 34.23
N MET A 449 -29.71 17.37 33.08
CA MET A 449 -29.99 16.78 31.77
C MET A 449 -28.94 15.73 31.38
N TYR A 450 -27.67 16.00 31.64
CA TYR A 450 -26.61 15.03 31.42
C TYR A 450 -26.72 13.85 32.38
N ALA A 451 -27.07 14.10 33.65
CA ALA A 451 -27.37 13.04 34.59
C ALA A 451 -28.53 12.16 34.10
N LYS A 452 -29.61 12.76 33.62
CA LYS A 452 -30.75 12.04 33.05
C LYS A 452 -30.34 11.19 31.85
N TYR A 453 -29.57 11.76 30.92
CA TYR A 453 -28.98 11.02 29.80
C TYR A 453 -28.11 9.85 30.28
N LEU A 454 -27.24 10.08 31.27
CA LEU A 454 -26.37 9.04 31.80
C LEU A 454 -27.16 7.93 32.48
N MET A 455 -28.24 8.25 33.19
CA MET A 455 -29.07 7.26 33.88
C MET A 455 -29.93 6.45 32.89
N VAL A 456 -30.62 7.12 31.95
CA VAL A 456 -31.59 6.48 31.05
C VAL A 456 -30.91 5.87 29.82
N VAL A 457 -30.01 6.60 29.18
CA VAL A 457 -29.36 6.15 27.94
C VAL A 457 -28.01 5.50 28.24
N ALA A 458 -27.09 6.14 28.96
CA ALA A 458 -25.77 5.53 29.16
C ALA A 458 -25.75 4.41 30.22
N ASN A 459 -26.81 4.29 31.03
CA ASN A 459 -26.93 3.40 32.18
C ASN A 459 -25.74 3.49 33.17
N ASN A 460 -25.32 4.72 33.43
CA ASN A 460 -24.30 5.08 34.40
C ASN A 460 -24.94 5.87 35.55
N ASN A 461 -25.69 5.15 36.39
CA ASN A 461 -26.42 5.73 37.53
C ASN A 461 -25.51 6.41 38.57
N GLU A 462 -24.27 5.93 38.74
CA GLU A 462 -23.31 6.52 39.70
C GLU A 462 -22.95 7.94 39.29
N LEU A 463 -22.46 8.10 38.04
CA LEU A 463 -22.07 9.40 37.52
C LEU A 463 -23.28 10.32 37.38
N GLY A 464 -24.44 9.77 36.99
CA GLY A 464 -25.69 10.54 36.96
C GLY A 464 -26.07 11.08 38.34
N GLN A 465 -26.05 10.26 39.38
CA GLN A 465 -26.34 10.72 40.75
C GLN A 465 -25.31 11.73 41.26
N GLU A 466 -24.02 11.54 40.95
CA GLU A 466 -22.97 12.50 41.30
C GLU A 466 -23.22 13.88 40.66
N LEU A 467 -23.65 13.91 39.40
CA LEU A 467 -23.99 15.16 38.72
C LEU A 467 -25.26 15.80 39.29
N ILE A 468 -26.26 15.01 39.72
CA ILE A 468 -27.44 15.51 40.42
C ILE A 468 -27.07 16.10 41.78
N SER A 469 -26.24 15.41 42.57
CA SER A 469 -25.78 15.94 43.86
C SER A 469 -24.97 17.21 43.68
N ARG A 470 -24.10 17.25 42.66
CA ARG A 470 -23.33 18.44 42.30
C ARG A 470 -24.24 19.61 41.92
N ALA A 471 -25.30 19.36 41.16
CA ALA A 471 -26.29 20.38 40.82
C ALA A 471 -27.05 20.90 42.06
N ALA A 472 -27.39 20.02 43.01
CA ALA A 472 -28.03 20.39 44.27
C ALA A 472 -27.10 21.19 45.20
N ASP A 473 -25.81 20.83 45.25
CA ASP A 473 -24.81 21.56 46.03
C ASP A 473 -24.61 22.98 45.50
N ILE A 474 -24.57 23.15 44.17
CA ILE A 474 -24.52 24.47 43.53
C ILE A 474 -25.76 25.29 43.90
N GLU A 475 -26.95 24.69 43.87
CA GLU A 475 -28.21 25.35 44.26
C GLU A 475 -28.18 25.81 45.72
N ALA A 476 -27.73 24.95 46.64
CA ALA A 476 -27.60 25.28 48.05
C ALA A 476 -26.57 26.39 48.32
N GLN A 477 -25.47 26.43 47.56
CA GLN A 477 -24.48 27.51 47.63
C GLN A 477 -25.06 28.84 47.14
N GLU A 478 -25.81 28.84 46.04
CA GLU A 478 -26.48 30.02 45.51
C GLU A 478 -27.53 30.57 46.50
N GLU A 479 -28.36 29.71 47.09
CA GLU A 479 -29.35 30.11 48.10
C GLU A 479 -28.72 30.74 49.35
N LYS A 480 -27.60 30.18 49.82
CA LYS A 480 -26.84 30.77 50.94
C LYS A 480 -26.30 32.16 50.57
N GLY A 481 -25.71 32.31 49.39
CA GLY A 481 -25.22 33.61 48.91
C GLY A 481 -26.33 34.65 48.77
N VAL A 482 -27.54 34.25 48.34
CA VAL A 482 -28.71 35.15 48.28
C VAL A 482 -29.15 35.57 49.69
N ARG A 483 -29.18 34.65 50.66
CA ARG A 483 -29.51 34.96 52.07
C ARG A 483 -28.49 35.90 52.70
N GLU A 484 -27.20 35.71 52.45
CA GLU A 484 -26.13 36.56 52.96
C GLU A 484 -26.19 37.98 52.36
N ARG A 485 -26.48 38.11 51.06
CA ARG A 485 -26.70 39.43 50.42
C ARG A 485 -27.96 40.11 50.93
N ALA A 486 -29.04 39.38 51.15
CA ALA A 486 -30.27 39.92 51.73
C ALA A 486 -30.05 40.39 53.20
N ALA A 487 -29.23 39.68 53.98
CA ALA A 487 -28.87 40.10 55.34
C ALA A 487 -27.98 41.35 55.35
N GLN A 488 -27.08 41.52 54.37
CA GLN A 488 -26.27 42.74 54.22
C GLN A 488 -27.08 43.95 53.77
N ALA A 489 -28.13 43.77 52.96
CA ALA A 489 -28.98 44.86 52.47
C ALA A 489 -29.88 45.48 53.55
N PHE A 490 -30.16 44.78 54.66
CA PHE A 490 -31.03 45.27 55.75
C PHE A 490 -30.28 45.95 56.92
N GLY A 491 -28.95 46.02 56.89
CA GLY A 491 -28.12 46.41 58.04
C GLY A 491 -27.64 47.87 58.15
N LYS A 492 -28.04 48.82 57.28
CA LYS A 492 -27.54 50.21 57.34
C LYS A 492 -28.60 51.29 57.10
N GLY A 493 -29.04 51.90 58.20
CA GLY A 493 -29.49 53.30 58.35
C GLY A 493 -29.12 53.71 59.79
N SER A 494 -28.63 54.89 60.15
CA SER A 494 -28.71 56.24 59.61
C SER A 494 -27.72 57.14 60.37
N GLU A 495 -27.03 58.10 59.74
CA GLU A 495 -26.81 59.46 60.28
C GLU A 495 -26.09 60.38 59.26
N PRO A 496 -26.33 61.72 59.25
CA PRO A 496 -25.91 62.63 58.18
C PRO A 496 -24.83 63.68 58.56
N GLN A 497 -24.38 64.44 57.54
CA GLN A 497 -23.60 65.71 57.52
C GLN A 497 -22.04 65.64 57.51
N PRO A 498 -21.30 66.69 57.06
CA PRO A 498 -21.27 67.27 55.70
C PRO A 498 -19.85 67.59 55.16
N ASP A 499 -19.80 67.95 53.88
CA ASP A 499 -18.88 68.86 53.16
C ASP A 499 -17.33 68.74 53.29
N SER A 500 -16.73 68.53 52.11
CA SER A 500 -15.72 69.38 51.45
C SER A 500 -14.38 68.72 51.04
N ALA A 501 -14.02 69.05 49.79
CA ALA A 501 -12.68 69.28 49.24
C ALA A 501 -11.68 68.11 49.04
N SER A 502 -11.56 67.75 47.76
CA SER A 502 -10.35 67.67 46.94
C SER A 502 -9.14 66.78 47.32
N SER A 503 -8.69 66.10 46.26
CA SER A 503 -7.29 65.81 45.87
C SER A 503 -6.77 64.39 46.13
N SER A 504 -6.52 63.73 44.98
CA SER A 504 -5.42 62.85 44.60
C SER A 504 -4.52 62.23 45.68
N GLY A 505 -4.31 60.91 45.54
CA GLY A 505 -3.16 60.19 46.09
C GLY A 505 -2.95 58.85 45.39
N GLU A 506 -1.72 58.67 44.88
CA GLU A 506 -0.95 57.40 44.83
C GLU A 506 -1.04 56.67 46.19
N GLU A 507 -0.85 55.36 46.37
CA GLU A 507 0.34 54.56 46.05
C GLU A 507 0.10 53.07 46.49
N GLU A 508 1.05 52.23 46.12
CA GLU A 508 1.33 50.77 46.23
C GLU A 508 1.05 49.93 47.52
N PRO A 509 1.29 48.58 47.50
CA PRO A 509 0.55 47.57 48.27
C PRO A 509 1.33 46.79 49.35
N GLU A 510 0.64 45.75 49.88
CA GLU A 510 1.08 44.59 50.70
C GLU A 510 1.12 44.76 52.23
N PRO A 511 0.91 43.69 53.07
CA PRO A 511 1.34 42.29 52.86
C PRO A 511 0.39 41.15 53.37
N ILE A 512 0.99 39.96 53.42
CA ILE A 512 0.52 38.57 53.28
C ILE A 512 0.24 37.81 54.61
N SER A 513 -0.66 36.79 54.52
CA SER A 513 -0.74 35.47 55.24
C SER A 513 -1.38 35.33 56.64
N PRO A 514 -1.74 34.10 57.11
CA PRO A 514 -1.77 32.75 56.46
C PRO A 514 -3.00 31.84 56.78
N GLY A 515 -3.12 30.72 56.03
CA GLY A 515 -3.58 29.41 56.56
C GLY A 515 -4.76 28.70 55.88
N LEU A 516 -4.57 27.52 55.29
CA LEU A 516 -4.85 26.19 55.92
C LEU A 516 -4.91 25.07 54.85
N THR A 517 -4.29 23.94 55.19
CA THR A 517 -4.01 22.71 54.42
C THR A 517 -5.14 21.69 54.38
N LEU A 518 -5.21 20.86 53.31
CA LEU A 518 -5.75 19.48 53.31
C LEU A 518 -4.97 18.57 52.30
N PRO A 519 -4.99 17.23 52.48
CA PRO A 519 -3.83 16.36 52.23
C PRO A 519 -3.78 15.68 50.85
N ARG A 520 -2.56 15.23 50.52
CA ARG A 520 -2.10 14.56 49.30
C ARG A 520 -1.98 13.04 49.57
N GLU A 521 -2.48 12.21 48.66
CA GLU A 521 -2.11 10.80 48.54
C GLU A 521 -1.06 10.65 47.42
N ASP A 522 -0.09 9.79 47.69
CA ASP A 522 1.10 9.48 46.91
C ASP A 522 0.81 8.76 45.58
N LEU A 523 1.66 8.96 44.58
CA LEU A 523 2.10 7.92 43.63
C LEU A 523 3.27 8.42 42.76
N ASP A 524 4.18 7.49 42.52
CA ASP A 524 5.61 7.67 42.24
C ASP A 524 5.98 8.17 40.84
N ASP A 525 7.17 8.79 40.79
CA ASP A 525 7.94 9.13 39.61
C ASP A 525 8.52 7.89 38.89
N ALA A 526 8.49 7.91 37.56
CA ALA A 526 9.52 7.30 36.74
C ALA A 526 9.82 8.18 35.53
N ALA A 527 11.05 8.69 35.52
CA ALA A 527 11.64 9.62 34.58
C ALA A 527 11.69 9.12 33.13
N TYR A 528 11.62 10.05 32.17
CA TYR A 528 12.48 10.01 30.98
C TYR A 528 12.81 11.44 30.51
N LYS A 529 14.12 11.65 30.29
CA LYS A 529 14.80 12.89 29.89
C LYS A 529 14.31 13.46 28.55
N GLU A 530 14.15 14.78 28.51
CA GLU A 530 14.41 15.64 27.34
C GLU A 530 15.87 16.10 27.34
N GLU A 531 16.48 16.13 26.16
CA GLU A 531 17.50 17.12 25.71
C GLU A 531 17.65 16.89 24.18
N SER A 532 17.07 17.68 23.29
CA SER A 532 17.36 19.05 22.85
C SER A 532 18.59 19.20 21.94
N THR A 533 18.30 19.69 20.72
CA THR A 533 19.00 20.73 19.94
C THR A 533 20.26 20.47 19.09
N MET A 534 20.18 21.14 17.92
CA MET A 534 21.19 21.78 17.05
C MET A 534 21.44 21.07 15.71
N GLU A 535 20.86 21.53 14.60
CA GLU A 535 21.15 22.73 13.79
C GLU A 535 22.49 22.75 13.03
N LEU A 536 22.35 23.15 11.75
CA LEU A 536 23.23 23.97 10.90
C LEU A 536 24.20 23.35 9.88
N GLY A 537 23.92 23.71 8.62
CA GLY A 537 24.89 24.10 7.57
C GLY A 537 25.56 22.93 6.82
N GLY A 538 25.57 22.84 5.49
CA GLY A 538 25.59 23.86 4.44
C GLY A 538 26.88 23.65 3.62
N GLY A 539 26.79 23.51 2.28
CA GLY A 539 27.99 23.52 1.44
C GLY A 539 27.87 22.87 0.05
N LEU A 540 27.68 23.72 -0.97
CA LEU A 540 27.82 23.45 -2.41
C LEU A 540 29.28 23.62 -2.88
N ARG A 541 29.74 22.77 -3.82
CA ARG A 541 30.69 22.98 -4.98
C ARG A 541 31.20 21.61 -5.44
N SER A 542 30.94 21.10 -6.65
CA SER A 542 31.37 21.45 -8.02
C SER A 542 32.81 21.06 -8.42
N MET A 543 32.88 20.35 -9.56
CA MET A 543 33.95 20.26 -10.58
C MET A 543 34.98 19.11 -10.55
N ALA A 544 34.76 18.16 -11.49
CA ALA A 544 35.56 17.84 -12.69
C ALA A 544 37.03 17.30 -12.63
N SER A 545 37.27 16.42 -13.63
CA SER A 545 38.51 15.98 -14.33
C SER A 545 39.48 14.96 -13.70
N ASP A 546 39.38 13.70 -14.16
CA ASP A 546 40.33 12.94 -15.04
C ASP A 546 41.83 12.71 -14.64
N PRO A 547 42.55 11.72 -15.23
CA PRO A 547 43.01 10.51 -14.53
C PRO A 547 44.55 10.30 -14.51
N ALA A 548 45.07 9.40 -13.65
CA ALA A 548 46.27 8.57 -13.93
C ALA A 548 46.66 7.59 -12.78
N PHE A 549 46.97 6.35 -13.18
CA PHE A 549 47.96 5.36 -12.69
C PHE A 549 48.51 5.40 -11.24
N GLY A 550 48.48 4.24 -10.56
CA GLY A 550 49.45 3.93 -9.50
C GLY A 550 49.17 2.72 -8.60
N ARG A 551 49.59 1.53 -9.05
CA ARG A 551 50.08 0.30 -8.33
C ARG A 551 49.39 -0.22 -7.03
N PRO A 552 49.20 -1.55 -6.90
CA PRO A 552 48.69 -2.18 -5.68
C PRO A 552 49.79 -2.38 -4.62
N LYS A 553 49.42 -2.27 -3.34
CA LYS A 553 50.24 -2.68 -2.19
C LYS A 553 49.94 -4.15 -1.81
N PRO A 554 50.94 -4.87 -1.26
CA PRO A 554 50.87 -6.31 -1.02
C PRO A 554 50.13 -6.61 0.28
N GLN A 555 49.37 -7.69 0.29
CA GLN A 555 48.74 -8.25 1.48
C GLN A 555 49.59 -9.44 1.93
N SER A 556 50.19 -9.30 3.11
CA SER A 556 51.02 -10.30 3.76
C SER A 556 50.16 -11.39 4.40
N ASP A 557 50.58 -12.62 4.17
CA ASP A 557 50.19 -13.82 4.90
C ASP A 557 50.48 -13.69 6.40
N ASP A 558 49.61 -14.29 7.24
CA ASP A 558 50.07 -15.13 8.36
C ASP A 558 48.93 -16.02 8.91
N ILE A 559 49.01 -17.28 8.48
CA ILE A 559 48.92 -18.55 9.21
C ILE A 559 48.34 -18.52 10.65
N GLY A 560 47.32 -19.36 10.87
CA GLY A 560 46.89 -19.79 12.20
C GLY A 560 46.01 -21.04 12.17
N SER A 561 46.64 -22.21 12.21
CA SER A 561 46.00 -23.53 12.22
C SER A 561 45.07 -23.76 13.41
N SER A 562 44.00 -24.55 13.22
CA SER A 562 43.63 -25.56 14.21
C SER A 562 42.90 -26.75 13.58
N LYS A 563 43.47 -27.92 13.83
CA LYS A 563 42.95 -29.27 13.57
C LYS A 563 41.64 -29.51 14.33
N MET A 564 40.71 -30.26 13.73
CA MET A 564 40.16 -31.42 14.43
C MET A 564 39.60 -32.46 13.44
N VAL A 565 40.14 -33.66 13.57
CA VAL A 565 39.76 -34.92 12.92
C VAL A 565 38.88 -35.70 13.91
N ARG A 566 37.74 -36.22 13.42
CA ARG A 566 37.06 -37.49 13.76
C ARG A 566 35.63 -37.39 13.19
N GLY A 567 35.09 -38.33 12.42
CA GLY A 567 35.32 -39.78 12.39
C GLY A 567 34.06 -40.47 12.92
N LEU A 568 33.25 -40.97 11.99
CA LEU A 568 32.32 -42.12 12.04
C LEU A 568 31.61 -42.46 13.37
N THR A 569 30.28 -42.53 13.32
CA THR A 569 29.54 -43.80 13.55
C THR A 569 28.07 -43.66 13.12
N GLU A 570 27.61 -44.62 12.33
CA GLU A 570 26.21 -45.07 12.26
C GLU A 570 25.63 -45.29 13.65
N PHE A 571 24.35 -44.94 13.84
CA PHE A 571 23.51 -45.57 14.84
C PHE A 571 22.05 -45.57 14.35
N ASP A 572 21.60 -46.77 14.01
CA ASP A 572 20.18 -47.14 14.02
C ASP A 572 19.61 -46.91 15.43
N MET A 573 18.39 -46.38 15.49
CA MET A 573 17.55 -46.50 16.68
C MET A 573 16.10 -46.73 16.26
N GLU A 574 15.72 -48.01 16.27
CA GLU A 574 14.39 -48.43 16.69
C GLU A 574 14.10 -47.86 18.08
N VAL A 575 12.90 -47.31 18.29
CA VAL A 575 12.35 -47.12 19.64
C VAL A 575 10.92 -47.63 19.64
N GLY A 576 10.74 -48.69 20.42
CA GLY A 576 9.50 -49.41 20.62
C GLY A 576 8.51 -48.73 21.57
N GLU A 577 7.41 -49.45 21.74
CA GLU A 577 6.21 -49.08 22.48
C GLU A 577 6.36 -49.09 24.02
N ALA A 578 5.50 -48.28 24.63
CA ALA A 578 4.88 -48.37 25.97
C ALA A 578 5.65 -47.83 27.20
N PRO A 579 4.97 -47.50 28.34
CA PRO A 579 3.54 -47.27 28.60
C PRO A 579 3.19 -45.97 29.37
N VAL A 580 1.90 -45.63 29.32
CA VAL A 580 1.01 -45.12 30.40
C VAL A 580 1.67 -44.51 31.66
N VAL A 581 1.45 -43.21 31.88
CA VAL A 581 1.35 -42.62 33.24
C VAL A 581 0.14 -41.69 33.31
N LYS A 582 -0.93 -42.18 33.95
CA LYS A 582 -2.08 -41.40 34.42
C LYS A 582 -1.66 -40.61 35.66
N VAL A 583 -1.78 -39.29 35.64
CA VAL A 583 -1.73 -38.48 36.87
C VAL A 583 -3.16 -38.22 37.32
N HIS A 584 -3.59 -38.99 38.32
CA HIS A 584 -4.73 -38.66 39.18
C HIS A 584 -4.38 -37.45 40.04
N ARG A 585 -5.33 -36.51 40.19
CA ARG A 585 -5.38 -35.67 41.39
C ARG A 585 -6.83 -35.58 41.86
N ALA A 586 -7.11 -36.32 42.92
CA ALA A 586 -8.33 -36.26 43.69
C ALA A 586 -8.06 -35.56 45.04
N SER A 587 -9.05 -34.76 45.44
CA SER A 587 -9.55 -34.49 46.80
C SER A 587 -8.65 -33.89 47.88
N TYR A 588 -9.12 -32.80 48.48
CA TYR A 588 -9.32 -32.74 49.94
C TYR A 588 -10.51 -31.82 50.29
N GLU A 589 -11.50 -32.43 50.94
CA GLU A 589 -12.56 -31.78 51.72
C GLU A 589 -11.97 -31.23 53.03
N GLN A 590 -12.58 -30.17 53.57
CA GLN A 590 -12.76 -30.03 55.03
C GLN A 590 -13.87 -29.02 55.34
N SER A 591 -14.96 -29.55 55.90
CA SER A 591 -15.98 -28.83 56.68
C SER A 591 -15.36 -28.26 57.97
N PRO A 592 -16.07 -27.38 58.71
CA PRO A 592 -16.76 -27.95 59.86
C PRO A 592 -18.14 -27.36 60.18
N ILE A 593 -18.93 -28.23 60.82
CA ILE A 593 -20.18 -28.00 61.54
C ILE A 593 -19.85 -27.54 62.97
N ARG A 594 -20.56 -26.53 63.51
CA ARG A 594 -20.93 -26.50 64.94
C ARG A 594 -22.13 -25.57 65.20
N GLY A 595 -23.07 -26.07 65.99
CA GLY A 595 -24.36 -25.48 66.34
C GLY A 595 -24.34 -24.43 67.46
N PRO A 596 -25.53 -24.09 68.00
CA PRO A 596 -25.84 -22.82 68.66
C PRO A 596 -25.62 -22.84 70.17
N MET A 597 -25.36 -21.67 70.78
CA MET A 597 -25.65 -21.43 72.20
C MET A 597 -25.96 -19.95 72.46
N GLU A 598 -26.94 -19.77 73.34
CA GLU A 598 -27.49 -18.53 73.89
C GLU A 598 -26.47 -17.71 74.70
N GLY A 599 -26.71 -16.40 74.78
CA GLY A 599 -26.01 -15.50 75.70
C GLY A 599 -26.29 -14.02 75.44
N SER A 600 -27.34 -13.49 76.09
CA SER A 600 -27.54 -12.05 76.39
C SER A 600 -27.07 -11.80 77.84
N PRO A 601 -26.90 -10.56 78.39
CA PRO A 601 -26.95 -9.21 77.81
C PRO A 601 -25.73 -8.32 78.15
N GLY A 602 -25.64 -7.13 77.53
CA GLY A 602 -24.74 -6.06 77.96
C GLY A 602 -25.06 -4.72 77.30
N ALA A 603 -25.87 -3.92 77.98
CA ALA A 603 -26.31 -2.59 77.54
C ALA A 603 -25.19 -1.54 77.69
N LEU A 604 -25.09 -0.62 76.72
CA LEU A 604 -24.73 0.78 76.97
C LEU A 604 -25.28 1.69 75.86
N GLN A 605 -26.03 2.70 76.30
CA GLN A 605 -26.72 3.71 75.52
C GLN A 605 -25.74 4.78 74.99
N ALA A 606 -25.99 5.25 73.77
CA ALA A 606 -25.83 6.62 73.23
C ALA A 606 -25.78 6.47 71.71
N GLY A 607 -26.64 7.03 70.85
CA GLY A 607 -27.18 8.37 70.82
C GLY A 607 -27.00 8.85 69.36
N LYS A 608 -28.09 8.86 68.58
CA LYS A 608 -28.26 9.53 67.26
C LYS A 608 -27.18 9.33 66.18
N ALA A 609 -27.35 8.33 65.32
CA ALA A 609 -26.91 8.37 63.91
C ALA A 609 -27.67 7.31 63.06
N LYS A 610 -28.90 7.62 62.63
CA LYS A 610 -29.76 6.68 61.88
C LYS A 610 -29.91 6.96 60.37
N SER A 611 -29.14 7.88 59.77
CA SER A 611 -29.29 8.22 58.34
C SER A 611 -28.13 7.80 57.42
N VAL A 612 -27.01 7.25 57.92
CA VAL A 612 -25.84 6.95 57.07
C VAL A 612 -25.76 5.49 56.61
N ALA A 613 -26.44 4.56 57.30
CA ALA A 613 -26.33 3.12 57.04
C ALA A 613 -26.99 2.63 55.72
N SER A 614 -27.95 3.36 55.15
CA SER A 614 -28.59 2.97 53.88
C SER A 614 -27.69 3.22 52.65
N SER A 615 -26.78 4.20 52.72
CA SER A 615 -25.89 4.55 51.60
C SER A 615 -24.82 3.49 51.31
N SER A 616 -24.38 2.73 52.33
CA SER A 616 -23.31 1.73 52.18
C SER A 616 -23.81 0.43 51.52
N ALA A 617 -25.04 0.01 51.81
CA ALA A 617 -25.66 -1.17 51.21
C ALA A 617 -25.92 -0.95 49.70
N SER A 618 -26.46 0.21 49.34
CA SER A 618 -26.72 0.59 47.94
C SER A 618 -25.41 0.67 47.12
N ARG A 619 -24.35 1.30 47.65
CA ARG A 619 -23.02 1.32 47.00
C ARG A 619 -22.44 -0.08 46.81
N LYS A 620 -22.63 -0.99 47.77
CA LYS A 620 -22.13 -2.37 47.68
C LYS A 620 -22.85 -3.17 46.60
N GLU A 621 -24.16 -2.99 46.46
CA GLU A 621 -24.96 -3.62 45.41
C GLU A 621 -24.61 -3.08 44.01
N TYR A 622 -24.43 -1.77 43.88
CA TYR A 622 -23.98 -1.15 42.65
C TYR A 622 -22.60 -1.66 42.22
N ARG A 623 -21.62 -1.75 43.15
CA ARG A 623 -20.30 -2.34 42.86
C ARG A 623 -20.40 -3.79 42.37
N ARG A 624 -21.33 -4.58 42.91
CA ARG A 624 -21.59 -5.96 42.44
C ARG A 624 -22.17 -5.96 41.03
N LEU A 625 -23.10 -5.07 40.72
CA LEU A 625 -23.67 -4.92 39.36
C LEU A 625 -22.61 -4.50 38.35
N LYS A 626 -21.79 -3.50 38.68
CA LYS A 626 -20.66 -3.04 37.84
C LYS A 626 -19.64 -4.15 37.61
N ALA A 627 -19.29 -4.91 38.66
CA ALA A 627 -18.40 -6.06 38.54
C ALA A 627 -19.00 -7.20 37.68
N ARG A 628 -20.33 -7.40 37.69
CA ARG A 628 -21.01 -8.32 36.77
C ARG A 628 -20.99 -7.80 35.34
N GLN A 629 -21.22 -6.51 35.14
CA GLN A 629 -21.16 -5.86 33.83
C GLN A 629 -19.77 -5.95 33.20
N THR A 630 -18.71 -5.69 33.97
CA THR A 630 -17.34 -5.84 33.48
C THR A 630 -17.02 -7.29 33.12
N ARG A 631 -17.38 -8.26 33.96
CA ARG A 631 -17.21 -9.69 33.65
C ARG A 631 -17.97 -10.12 32.41
N LEU A 632 -19.22 -9.67 32.24
CA LEU A 632 -20.02 -9.99 31.07
C LEU A 632 -19.42 -9.35 29.81
N LYS A 633 -18.96 -8.09 29.91
CA LYS A 633 -18.27 -7.39 28.84
C LYS A 633 -16.99 -8.11 28.45
N GLU A 634 -16.18 -8.53 29.40
CA GLU A 634 -14.97 -9.33 29.16
C GLU A 634 -15.31 -10.68 28.50
N ASN A 635 -16.34 -11.39 28.98
CA ASN A 635 -16.76 -12.67 28.39
C ASN A 635 -17.28 -12.52 26.95
N LEU A 636 -18.03 -11.46 26.66
CA LEU A 636 -18.53 -11.17 25.31
C LEU A 636 -17.46 -10.62 24.36
N LEU A 637 -16.47 -9.88 24.88
CA LEU A 637 -15.34 -9.36 24.11
C LEU A 637 -14.17 -10.35 23.99
N ALA A 638 -14.09 -11.37 24.84
CA ALA A 638 -13.05 -12.40 24.83
C ALA A 638 -12.93 -13.10 23.46
N PRO A 639 -14.02 -13.49 22.76
CA PRO A 639 -13.93 -14.05 21.41
C PRO A 639 -13.32 -13.09 20.40
N VAL A 640 -13.69 -11.80 20.45
CA VAL A 640 -13.20 -10.77 19.50
C VAL A 640 -11.73 -10.44 19.76
N SER A 641 -11.32 -10.38 21.03
CA SER A 641 -9.91 -10.15 21.40
C SER A 641 -9.04 -11.36 21.05
N ARG A 642 -9.47 -12.59 21.34
CA ARG A 642 -8.80 -13.82 20.88
C ARG A 642 -8.70 -13.86 19.36
N PHE A 643 -9.77 -13.50 18.66
CA PHE A 643 -9.78 -13.36 17.20
C PHE A 643 -8.71 -12.38 16.71
N SER A 644 -8.57 -11.21 17.33
CA SER A 644 -7.52 -10.25 16.97
C SER A 644 -6.11 -10.84 17.13
N ILE A 645 -5.87 -11.61 18.20
CA ILE A 645 -4.58 -12.29 18.42
C ILE A 645 -4.33 -13.33 17.32
N TYR A 646 -5.33 -14.16 16.99
CA TYR A 646 -5.17 -15.16 15.94
C TYR A 646 -4.96 -14.55 14.56
N VAL A 647 -5.65 -13.45 14.22
CA VAL A 647 -5.43 -12.72 12.96
C VAL A 647 -4.01 -12.18 12.89
N ARG A 648 -3.48 -11.63 14.00
CA ARG A 648 -2.07 -11.16 14.06
C ARG A 648 -1.10 -12.31 13.85
N LEU A 649 -1.31 -13.44 14.51
CA LEU A 649 -0.47 -14.63 14.35
C LEU A 649 -0.50 -15.15 12.90
N ALA A 650 -1.69 -15.26 12.33
CA ALA A 650 -1.88 -15.67 10.94
C ALA A 650 -1.20 -14.71 9.95
N CYS A 651 -1.30 -13.40 10.20
CA CYS A 651 -0.62 -12.38 9.42
C CYS A 651 0.92 -12.53 9.51
N LEU A 652 1.47 -12.78 10.70
CA LEU A 652 2.90 -13.03 10.87
C LEU A 652 3.36 -14.29 10.13
N VAL A 653 2.55 -15.35 10.12
CA VAL A 653 2.85 -16.57 9.34
C VAL A 653 2.89 -16.28 7.84
N ILE A 654 1.89 -15.56 7.31
CA ILE A 654 1.86 -15.17 5.88
C ILE A 654 3.07 -14.29 5.54
N LEU A 655 3.40 -13.32 6.39
CA LEU A 655 4.58 -12.46 6.20
C LEU A 655 5.87 -13.28 6.22
N GLY A 656 6.00 -14.23 7.15
CA GLY A 656 7.13 -15.15 7.22
C GLY A 656 7.27 -15.99 5.95
N LEU A 657 6.16 -16.49 5.38
CA LEU A 657 6.18 -17.21 4.10
C LEU A 657 6.60 -16.32 2.92
N ILE A 658 6.14 -15.06 2.88
CA ILE A 658 6.55 -14.09 1.84
C ILE A 658 8.05 -13.79 1.94
N VAL A 659 8.59 -13.63 3.15
CA VAL A 659 10.04 -13.41 3.38
C VAL A 659 10.85 -14.66 3.04
N ALA A 660 10.40 -15.85 3.47
CA ALA A 660 11.07 -17.10 3.12
C ALA A 660 11.11 -17.31 1.61
N ASN A 661 10.01 -17.02 0.90
CA ASN A 661 9.97 -17.05 -0.54
C ASN A 661 10.99 -16.09 -1.17
N PHE A 662 11.09 -14.86 -0.67
CA PHE A 662 12.06 -13.89 -1.16
C PHE A 662 13.51 -14.39 -1.01
N LEU A 663 13.86 -14.96 0.14
CA LEU A 663 15.19 -15.50 0.39
C LEU A 663 15.53 -16.69 -0.52
N VAL A 664 14.57 -17.61 -0.71
CA VAL A 664 14.73 -18.74 -1.64
C VAL A 664 14.81 -18.26 -3.09
N SER A 665 14.00 -17.27 -3.46
CA SER A 665 14.05 -16.65 -4.80
C SER A 665 15.39 -15.98 -5.07
N SER A 666 15.95 -15.27 -4.08
CA SER A 666 17.25 -14.61 -4.22
C SER A 666 18.38 -15.61 -4.47
N SER A 667 18.41 -16.72 -3.72
CA SER A 667 19.45 -17.74 -3.90
C SER A 667 19.35 -18.46 -5.25
N LEU A 668 18.18 -18.46 -5.88
CA LEU A 668 17.95 -19.05 -7.20
C LEU A 668 18.51 -18.22 -8.34
N PHE A 669 18.75 -16.93 -8.16
CA PHE A 669 19.32 -16.08 -9.20
C PHE A 669 20.85 -16.15 -9.27
N ASP A 670 21.50 -16.41 -8.13
CA ASP A 670 22.97 -16.52 -8.06
C ASP A 670 23.47 -17.86 -8.61
N ALA A 671 22.78 -18.96 -8.26
CA ALA A 671 23.22 -20.33 -8.59
C ALA A 671 23.42 -20.62 -10.09
N PRO A 672 22.56 -20.15 -11.02
CA PRO A 672 22.75 -20.36 -12.45
C PRO A 672 24.02 -19.70 -12.98
N THR A 673 24.30 -18.46 -12.59
CA THR A 673 25.46 -17.71 -13.13
C THR A 673 26.79 -18.31 -12.68
N SER A 674 26.91 -18.68 -11.40
CA SER A 674 28.10 -19.36 -10.88
C SER A 674 28.28 -20.75 -11.51
N PHE A 675 27.18 -21.46 -11.72
CA PHE A 675 27.22 -22.76 -12.38
C PHE A 675 27.63 -22.64 -13.85
N LEU A 676 27.06 -21.70 -14.60
CA LEU A 676 27.40 -21.52 -16.03
C LEU A 676 28.88 -21.19 -16.21
N ALA A 677 29.47 -20.38 -15.31
CA ALA A 677 30.90 -20.14 -15.29
C ALA A 677 31.69 -21.44 -15.06
N THR A 678 31.31 -22.21 -14.04
CA THR A 678 31.92 -23.51 -13.72
C THR A 678 31.80 -24.51 -14.88
N LEU A 679 30.67 -24.54 -15.58
CA LEU A 679 30.42 -25.40 -16.75
C LEU A 679 31.32 -24.98 -17.93
N VAL A 680 31.47 -23.68 -18.17
CA VAL A 680 32.40 -23.19 -19.19
C VAL A 680 33.84 -23.55 -18.84
N ASP A 681 34.20 -23.59 -17.57
CA ASP A 681 35.54 -24.00 -17.15
C ASP A 681 35.74 -25.52 -17.21
N SER A 682 34.74 -26.33 -16.83
CA SER A 682 34.82 -27.80 -16.92
C SER A 682 35.02 -28.27 -18.36
N THR A 683 34.37 -27.59 -19.30
CA THR A 683 34.53 -27.88 -20.73
C THR A 683 35.90 -27.49 -21.29
N ARG A 684 36.72 -26.70 -20.58
CA ARG A 684 38.09 -26.37 -21.01
C ARG A 684 39.02 -27.59 -20.95
N ALA A 685 38.76 -28.55 -20.06
CA ALA A 685 39.62 -29.71 -19.86
C ALA A 685 39.80 -30.55 -21.13
N GLY A 686 38.69 -30.95 -21.77
CA GLY A 686 38.74 -31.75 -23.00
C GLY A 686 39.37 -30.99 -24.16
N ARG A 687 39.11 -29.68 -24.24
CA ARG A 687 39.67 -28.80 -25.27
C ARG A 687 41.16 -28.60 -25.14
N ALA A 688 41.64 -28.34 -23.92
CA ALA A 688 43.06 -28.19 -23.65
C ALA A 688 43.81 -29.51 -23.85
N ALA A 689 43.18 -30.65 -23.51
CA ALA A 689 43.76 -31.96 -23.77
C ALA A 689 43.92 -32.23 -25.27
N MET A 690 42.87 -31.98 -26.07
CA MET A 690 42.96 -32.19 -27.52
C MET A 690 43.91 -31.20 -28.20
N GLN A 691 43.94 -29.94 -27.74
CA GLN A 691 44.94 -28.99 -28.19
C GLN A 691 46.35 -29.51 -27.87
N ALA A 692 46.63 -29.89 -26.63
CA ALA A 692 47.94 -30.43 -26.24
C ALA A 692 48.34 -31.65 -27.09
N ALA A 693 47.41 -32.58 -27.34
CA ALA A 693 47.66 -33.73 -28.22
C ALA A 693 48.05 -33.31 -29.64
N GLN A 694 47.34 -32.33 -30.21
CA GLN A 694 47.63 -31.78 -31.53
C GLN A 694 48.98 -31.06 -31.56
N GLU A 695 49.28 -30.21 -30.58
CA GLU A 695 50.57 -29.50 -30.50
C GLU A 695 51.74 -30.50 -30.38
N ILE A 696 51.61 -31.55 -29.56
CA ILE A 696 52.62 -32.60 -29.41
C ILE A 696 52.84 -33.32 -30.75
N ARG A 697 51.75 -33.60 -31.48
CA ARG A 697 51.82 -34.25 -32.80
C ARG A 697 52.52 -33.36 -33.83
N LEU A 698 52.19 -32.07 -33.86
CA LEU A 698 52.83 -31.09 -34.75
C LEU A 698 54.31 -30.89 -34.38
N MET A 699 54.66 -30.79 -33.09
CA MET A 699 56.05 -30.78 -32.62
C MET A 699 56.81 -32.02 -33.09
N SER A 700 56.21 -33.21 -32.99
CA SER A 700 56.83 -34.45 -33.51
C SER A 700 57.10 -34.37 -35.01
N GLN A 701 56.17 -33.84 -35.79
CA GLN A 701 56.30 -33.76 -37.25
C GLN A 701 57.35 -32.74 -37.68
N TYR A 702 57.32 -31.53 -37.13
CA TYR A 702 58.31 -30.48 -37.46
C TYR A 702 59.71 -30.82 -36.94
N GLY A 703 59.80 -31.53 -35.81
CA GLY A 703 61.06 -32.10 -35.32
C GLY A 703 61.67 -33.08 -36.34
N LEU A 704 60.89 -34.06 -36.81
CA LEU A 704 61.32 -35.03 -37.83
C LEU A 704 61.71 -34.38 -39.16
N ARG A 705 61.04 -33.28 -39.55
CA ARG A 705 61.36 -32.48 -40.75
C ARG A 705 62.56 -31.56 -40.58
N LYS A 706 63.05 -31.39 -39.35
CA LYS A 706 64.11 -30.45 -39.01
C LYS A 706 63.72 -28.99 -39.32
N GLU A 707 62.49 -28.62 -38.94
CA GLU A 707 61.98 -27.24 -39.03
C GLU A 707 61.81 -26.63 -37.63
N GLU A 708 62.75 -25.78 -37.21
CA GLU A 708 62.80 -25.25 -35.84
C GLU A 708 61.73 -24.17 -35.56
N THR A 709 61.47 -23.26 -36.50
CA THR A 709 60.55 -22.13 -36.28
C THR A 709 59.11 -22.58 -36.00
N PRO A 710 58.49 -23.46 -36.81
CA PRO A 710 57.15 -23.98 -36.51
C PRO A 710 57.15 -24.85 -35.26
N TRP A 711 58.22 -25.61 -35.00
CA TRP A 711 58.35 -26.39 -33.78
C TRP A 711 58.30 -25.51 -32.51
N ASN A 712 59.04 -24.41 -32.50
CA ASN A 712 59.04 -23.46 -31.38
C ASN A 712 57.66 -22.83 -31.17
N TYR A 713 56.94 -22.51 -32.26
CA TYR A 713 55.56 -22.03 -32.18
C TYR A 713 54.64 -23.04 -31.46
N HIS A 714 54.68 -24.32 -31.87
CA HIS A 714 53.86 -25.36 -31.25
C HIS A 714 54.30 -25.68 -29.81
N ARG A 715 55.59 -25.55 -29.49
CA ARG A 715 56.09 -25.64 -28.10
C ARG A 715 55.50 -24.54 -27.21
N GLU A 716 55.42 -23.31 -27.70
CA GLU A 716 54.80 -22.21 -26.97
C GLU A 716 53.30 -22.45 -26.74
N GLN A 717 52.59 -22.98 -27.73
CA GLN A 717 51.18 -23.36 -27.58
C GLN A 717 50.99 -24.50 -26.59
N LEU A 718 51.87 -25.51 -26.61
CA LEU A 718 51.87 -26.60 -25.63
C LEU A 718 52.14 -26.07 -24.21
N ALA A 719 53.06 -25.12 -24.06
CA ALA A 719 53.33 -24.46 -22.77
C ALA A 719 52.10 -23.71 -22.24
N SER A 720 51.38 -23.01 -23.12
CA SER A 720 50.10 -22.36 -22.78
C SER A 720 49.02 -23.37 -22.39
N ALA A 721 48.95 -24.53 -23.06
CA ALA A 721 48.05 -25.61 -22.67
C ALA A 721 48.41 -26.20 -21.29
N ALA A 722 49.70 -26.44 -21.02
CA ALA A 722 50.19 -26.97 -19.74
C ALA A 722 49.84 -26.02 -18.58
N MET A 723 50.14 -24.72 -18.72
CA MET A 723 49.79 -23.71 -17.70
C MET A 723 48.28 -23.68 -17.42
N ARG A 724 47.44 -23.79 -18.46
CA ARG A 724 45.97 -23.87 -18.29
C ARG A 724 45.52 -25.11 -17.52
N PHE A 725 46.24 -26.23 -17.64
CA PHE A 725 45.93 -27.41 -16.84
C PHE A 725 46.14 -27.15 -15.36
N ASP A 726 47.27 -26.54 -14.99
CA ASP A 726 47.61 -26.27 -13.60
C ASP A 726 46.76 -25.16 -12.98
N ASP A 727 46.61 -24.04 -13.69
CA ASP A 727 46.00 -22.82 -13.13
C ASP A 727 44.47 -22.83 -13.15
N VAL A 728 43.86 -23.52 -14.12
CA VAL A 728 42.41 -23.44 -14.38
C VAL A 728 41.73 -24.79 -14.26
N ILE A 729 42.25 -25.83 -14.92
CA ILE A 729 41.54 -27.11 -15.04
C ILE A 729 41.66 -27.95 -13.77
N LEU A 730 42.84 -28.08 -13.17
CA LEU A 730 43.04 -28.86 -11.95
C LEU A 730 42.17 -28.37 -10.77
N PRO A 731 42.05 -27.06 -10.50
CA PRO A 731 41.12 -26.55 -9.49
C PRO A 731 39.65 -26.94 -9.74
N VAL A 732 39.22 -26.93 -11.01
CA VAL A 732 37.85 -27.31 -11.40
C VAL A 732 37.63 -28.82 -11.26
N LEU A 733 38.67 -29.62 -11.47
CA LEU A 733 38.62 -31.08 -11.33
C LEU A 733 38.80 -31.56 -9.88
N PHE A 734 39.29 -30.71 -8.97
CA PHE A 734 39.54 -31.08 -7.57
C PHE A 734 38.34 -31.71 -6.83
N PRO A 735 37.08 -31.26 -7.03
CA PRO A 735 35.91 -31.91 -6.43
C PRO A 735 35.77 -33.39 -6.79
N TYR A 736 36.32 -33.82 -7.92
CA TYR A 736 36.29 -35.20 -8.42
C TYR A 736 37.50 -36.04 -7.98
N ALA A 737 38.34 -35.53 -7.06
CA ALA A 737 39.54 -36.25 -6.60
C ALA A 737 39.22 -37.59 -5.91
N ASN A 738 38.05 -37.68 -5.27
CA ASN A 738 37.58 -38.87 -4.55
C ASN A 738 36.63 -39.75 -5.38
N ASP A 739 36.32 -39.36 -6.62
CA ASP A 739 35.43 -40.13 -7.48
C ASP A 739 36.09 -41.46 -7.89
N PRO A 740 35.28 -42.52 -8.11
CA PRO A 740 35.81 -43.79 -8.57
C PRO A 740 36.52 -43.62 -9.92
N ALA A 741 37.56 -44.42 -10.13
CA ALA A 741 38.29 -44.43 -11.39
C ALA A 741 37.42 -45.04 -12.50
N THR A 742 37.10 -44.26 -13.53
CA THR A 742 36.18 -44.63 -14.62
C THR A 742 36.84 -44.64 -15.99
N VAL A 743 38.03 -44.05 -16.13
CA VAL A 743 38.72 -43.89 -17.42
C VAL A 743 39.89 -44.86 -17.50
N TYR A 744 39.95 -45.63 -18.58
CA TYR A 744 41.03 -46.58 -18.84
C TYR A 744 42.08 -45.93 -19.75
N ILE A 745 43.33 -45.87 -19.30
CA ILE A 745 44.46 -45.32 -20.05
C ILE A 745 45.52 -46.41 -20.22
N LEU A 746 46.09 -46.48 -21.42
CA LEU A 746 47.23 -47.33 -21.72
C LEU A 746 48.52 -46.57 -21.41
N GLN A 747 49.14 -46.85 -20.27
CA GLN A 747 50.38 -46.22 -19.85
C GLN A 747 51.58 -47.07 -20.27
N PRO A 748 52.53 -46.54 -21.06
CA PRO A 748 53.76 -47.25 -21.38
C PRO A 748 54.69 -47.34 -20.14
N GLU A 749 55.23 -48.53 -19.87
CA GLU A 749 56.08 -48.80 -18.70
C GLU A 749 57.52 -48.26 -18.87
N SER A 750 58.04 -48.26 -20.10
CA SER A 750 59.39 -47.78 -20.44
C SER A 750 59.42 -47.09 -21.81
N ASP A 751 60.55 -46.44 -22.13
CA ASP A 751 60.78 -45.86 -23.45
C ASP A 751 61.11 -46.96 -24.47
N GLY A 752 60.55 -46.87 -25.69
CA GLY A 752 60.84 -47.81 -26.79
C GLY A 752 59.60 -48.25 -27.58
N LEU A 753 59.76 -48.48 -28.88
CA LEU A 753 58.70 -49.05 -29.72
C LEU A 753 58.41 -50.49 -29.25
N GLY A 754 57.20 -50.71 -28.74
CA GLY A 754 56.77 -52.02 -28.25
C GLY A 754 56.94 -52.24 -26.74
N ALA A 755 57.20 -51.20 -25.95
CA ALA A 755 57.12 -51.30 -24.50
C ALA A 755 55.73 -51.80 -24.05
N ASP A 756 55.71 -52.68 -23.04
CA ASP A 756 54.46 -53.18 -22.46
C ASP A 756 53.61 -52.00 -21.96
N LYS A 757 52.30 -52.07 -22.26
CA LYS A 757 51.32 -51.05 -21.90
C LYS A 757 50.48 -51.56 -20.74
N GLU A 758 50.56 -50.88 -19.60
CA GLU A 758 49.70 -51.16 -18.45
C GLU A 758 48.36 -50.42 -18.63
N VAL A 759 47.25 -51.11 -18.38
CA VAL A 759 45.92 -50.48 -18.34
C VAL A 759 45.73 -49.90 -16.93
N ILE A 760 45.85 -48.58 -16.81
CA ILE A 760 45.54 -47.89 -15.56
C ILE A 760 44.09 -47.39 -15.59
N THR A 761 43.41 -47.46 -14.44
CA THR A 761 42.12 -46.80 -14.24
C THR A 761 42.33 -45.51 -13.46
N VAL A 762 41.87 -44.39 -14.01
CA VAL A 762 41.99 -43.07 -13.38
C VAL A 762 40.63 -42.38 -13.30
N ASN A 763 40.47 -41.52 -12.31
CA ASN A 763 39.35 -40.59 -12.22
C ASN A 763 39.69 -39.28 -12.94
N ALA A 764 38.71 -38.38 -13.10
CA ALA A 764 38.90 -37.15 -13.87
C ALA A 764 40.04 -36.26 -13.33
N TYR A 765 40.20 -36.16 -12.01
CA TYR A 765 41.26 -35.37 -11.38
C TYR A 765 42.64 -35.99 -11.61
N THR A 766 42.78 -37.29 -11.37
CA THR A 766 44.05 -38.00 -11.59
C THR A 766 44.43 -38.02 -13.07
N LEU A 767 43.45 -38.11 -13.98
CA LEU A 767 43.64 -37.90 -15.41
C LEU A 767 44.14 -36.48 -15.73
N GLY A 768 43.52 -35.44 -15.16
CA GLY A 768 43.96 -34.05 -15.33
C GLY A 768 45.40 -33.84 -14.87
N ARG A 769 45.79 -34.43 -13.74
CA ARG A 769 47.17 -34.36 -13.23
C ARG A 769 48.15 -35.12 -14.12
N LEU A 770 47.77 -36.29 -14.63
CA LEU A 770 48.59 -37.07 -15.57
C LEU A 770 48.83 -36.29 -16.87
N VAL A 771 47.79 -35.67 -17.42
CA VAL A 771 47.85 -34.81 -18.60
C VAL A 771 48.74 -33.60 -18.34
N GLY A 772 48.53 -32.84 -17.26
CA GLY A 772 49.38 -31.70 -16.90
C GLY A 772 50.85 -32.11 -16.75
N HIS A 773 51.13 -33.16 -15.97
CA HIS A 773 52.49 -33.62 -15.75
C HIS A 773 53.17 -34.13 -17.03
N SER A 774 52.46 -34.87 -17.88
CA SER A 774 53.03 -35.35 -19.15
C SER A 774 53.36 -34.20 -20.11
N THR A 775 52.50 -33.18 -20.22
CA THR A 775 52.79 -32.00 -21.05
C THR A 775 53.99 -31.20 -20.53
N GLN A 776 54.09 -30.99 -19.22
CA GLN A 776 55.26 -30.34 -18.60
C GLN A 776 56.56 -31.09 -18.87
N ASN A 777 56.56 -32.42 -18.73
CA ASN A 777 57.76 -33.23 -19.00
C ASN A 777 58.18 -33.14 -20.48
N LEU A 778 57.23 -33.04 -21.41
CA LEU A 778 57.54 -32.88 -22.83
C LEU A 778 58.19 -31.53 -23.16
N LEU A 779 57.87 -30.48 -22.40
CA LEU A 779 58.45 -29.14 -22.59
C LEU A 779 59.91 -29.02 -22.14
N VAL A 780 60.41 -29.98 -21.34
CA VAL A 780 61.80 -30.06 -20.89
C VAL A 780 62.74 -30.44 -22.04
N TYR A 781 62.25 -31.23 -23.01
CA TYR A 781 63.06 -31.66 -24.14
C TYR A 781 63.30 -30.52 -25.12
N ASP A 782 64.54 -30.42 -25.61
CA ASP A 782 64.94 -29.41 -26.59
C ASP A 782 64.64 -29.85 -28.03
N TYR A 783 64.67 -28.91 -28.97
CA TYR A 783 64.42 -29.18 -30.38
C TYR A 783 65.29 -30.31 -30.94
N THR A 784 66.55 -30.43 -30.51
CA THR A 784 67.48 -31.42 -31.05
C THR A 784 67.04 -32.84 -30.75
N GLN A 785 66.44 -33.07 -29.59
CA GLN A 785 65.90 -34.38 -29.21
C GLN A 785 64.70 -34.78 -30.08
N TRP A 786 63.86 -33.83 -30.47
CA TRP A 786 62.71 -34.09 -31.37
C TRP A 786 63.12 -34.34 -32.83
N THR A 787 64.38 -34.07 -33.21
CA THR A 787 64.91 -34.44 -34.54
C THR A 787 65.31 -35.90 -34.64
N ASP A 788 65.41 -36.62 -33.52
CA ASP A 788 65.69 -38.05 -33.52
C ASP A 788 64.43 -38.84 -33.90
N SER A 789 64.54 -39.68 -34.93
CA SER A 789 63.50 -40.61 -35.36
C SER A 789 63.03 -41.59 -34.27
N ALA A 790 63.84 -41.83 -33.24
CA ALA A 790 63.48 -42.66 -32.09
C ALA A 790 62.67 -41.90 -31.02
N PHE A 791 62.66 -40.57 -31.04
CA PHE A 791 61.99 -39.74 -30.03
C PHE A 791 60.48 -39.97 -29.90
N PRO A 792 59.71 -40.25 -30.97
CA PRO A 792 58.31 -40.63 -30.85
C PRO A 792 58.05 -41.85 -29.94
N ALA A 793 59.08 -42.69 -29.72
CA ALA A 793 59.03 -43.83 -28.80
C ALA A 793 59.16 -43.45 -27.31
N ASN A 794 59.35 -42.16 -27.01
CA ASN A 794 59.33 -41.65 -25.64
C ASN A 794 57.97 -41.96 -24.99
N LYS A 795 58.01 -42.43 -23.74
CA LYS A 795 56.81 -42.85 -23.01
C LYS A 795 55.73 -41.76 -22.91
N TYR A 796 56.12 -40.49 -22.80
CA TYR A 796 55.16 -39.38 -22.71
C TYR A 796 54.52 -39.08 -24.07
N VAL A 797 55.29 -39.14 -25.16
CA VAL A 797 54.74 -38.99 -26.53
C VAL A 797 53.79 -40.16 -26.85
N THR A 798 54.21 -41.39 -26.54
CA THR A 798 53.42 -42.61 -26.74
C THR A 798 52.13 -42.60 -25.92
N LEU A 799 52.15 -42.06 -24.70
CA LEU A 799 50.96 -41.86 -23.87
C LEU A 799 49.91 -41.01 -24.60
N TRP A 800 50.33 -39.90 -25.22
CA TRP A 800 49.44 -39.01 -25.97
C TRP A 800 48.91 -39.67 -27.24
N PHE A 801 49.78 -40.21 -28.09
CA PHE A 801 49.35 -40.82 -29.35
C PHE A 801 48.42 -42.02 -29.15
N THR A 802 48.59 -42.79 -28.07
CA THR A 802 47.73 -43.94 -27.76
C THR A 802 46.39 -43.55 -27.12
N ASN A 803 46.33 -42.43 -26.40
CA ASN A 803 45.19 -42.13 -25.51
C ASN A 803 44.49 -40.78 -25.79
N ALA A 804 44.94 -39.96 -26.73
CA ALA A 804 44.40 -38.60 -26.96
C ALA A 804 42.87 -38.57 -27.04
N LEU A 805 42.27 -39.42 -27.88
CA LEU A 805 40.81 -39.50 -28.04
C LEU A 805 40.10 -39.93 -26.74
N LYS A 806 40.65 -40.93 -26.04
CA LYS A 806 40.09 -41.41 -24.76
C LYS A 806 40.13 -40.34 -23.68
N ILE A 807 41.23 -39.58 -23.62
CA ILE A 807 41.40 -38.46 -22.69
C ILE A 807 40.40 -37.35 -23.02
N GLY A 808 40.31 -36.96 -24.30
CA GLY A 808 39.36 -35.96 -24.78
C GLY A 808 37.91 -36.34 -24.47
N ASP A 809 37.52 -37.57 -24.82
CA ASP A 809 36.15 -38.07 -24.64
C ASP A 809 35.79 -38.17 -23.16
N ALA A 810 36.73 -38.58 -22.30
CA ALA A 810 36.53 -38.61 -20.85
C ALA A 810 36.22 -37.23 -20.26
N PHE A 811 36.96 -36.19 -20.65
CA PHE A 811 36.68 -34.83 -20.19
C PHE A 811 35.40 -34.23 -20.79
N ASN A 812 35.08 -34.55 -22.04
CA ASN A 812 33.82 -34.13 -22.66
C ASN A 812 32.62 -34.80 -21.94
N GLN A 813 32.75 -36.08 -21.60
CA GLN A 813 31.73 -36.81 -20.84
C GLN A 813 31.54 -36.22 -19.44
N LEU A 814 32.63 -35.86 -18.74
CA LEU A 814 32.56 -35.15 -17.46
C LEU A 814 31.73 -33.86 -17.55
N SER A 815 31.91 -33.10 -18.63
CA SER A 815 31.14 -31.87 -18.86
C SER A 815 29.65 -32.16 -19.11
N LYS A 816 29.32 -33.27 -19.79
CA LYS A 816 27.92 -33.74 -19.96
C LYS A 816 27.31 -34.14 -18.62
N ASP A 817 28.06 -34.83 -17.77
CA ASP A 817 27.61 -35.26 -16.46
C ASP A 817 27.43 -34.06 -15.50
N ALA A 818 28.30 -33.04 -15.59
CA ALA A 818 28.13 -31.77 -14.88
C ALA A 818 26.85 -31.05 -15.30
N LEU A 819 26.55 -30.96 -16.60
CA LEU A 819 25.30 -30.39 -17.11
C LEU A 819 24.08 -31.18 -16.60
N LYS A 820 24.11 -32.51 -16.66
CA LYS A 820 23.02 -33.37 -16.17
C LYS A 820 22.75 -33.15 -14.69
N THR A 821 23.80 -33.07 -13.89
CA THR A 821 23.73 -32.78 -12.44
C THR A 821 23.08 -31.42 -12.19
N TYR A 822 23.45 -30.40 -12.98
CA TYR A 822 22.81 -29.09 -12.87
C TYR A 822 21.35 -29.08 -13.27
N LEU A 823 20.99 -29.70 -14.40
CA LEU A 823 19.60 -29.76 -14.84
C LEU A 823 18.73 -30.48 -13.80
N ALA A 824 19.25 -31.54 -13.18
CA ALA A 824 18.58 -32.20 -12.05
C ALA A 824 18.43 -31.25 -10.84
N GLY A 825 19.49 -30.54 -10.46
CA GLY A 825 19.45 -29.55 -9.38
C GLY A 825 18.51 -28.36 -9.67
N SER A 826 18.46 -27.91 -10.91
CA SER A 826 17.55 -26.86 -11.41
C SER A 826 16.09 -27.33 -11.31
N ALA A 827 15.82 -28.57 -11.70
CA ALA A 827 14.50 -29.18 -11.53
C ALA A 827 14.09 -29.26 -10.05
N THR A 828 14.96 -29.71 -9.14
CA THR A 828 14.69 -29.76 -7.69
C THR A 828 14.46 -28.36 -7.09
N ARG A 829 15.18 -27.36 -7.57
CA ARG A 829 14.99 -25.97 -7.17
C ARG A 829 13.64 -25.43 -7.64
N ASN A 830 13.27 -25.69 -8.89
CA ASN A 830 11.97 -25.30 -9.45
C ASN A 830 10.80 -25.99 -8.72
N THR A 831 10.93 -27.27 -8.39
CA THR A 831 9.89 -27.95 -7.59
C THR A 831 9.78 -27.33 -6.21
N THR A 832 10.88 -26.93 -5.57
CA THR A 832 10.87 -26.22 -4.27
C THR A 832 10.10 -24.90 -4.36
N VAL A 833 10.34 -24.09 -5.40
CA VAL A 833 9.60 -22.84 -5.65
C VAL A 833 8.11 -23.08 -5.85
N VAL A 834 7.75 -24.08 -6.65
CA VAL A 834 6.35 -24.45 -6.90
C VAL A 834 5.68 -24.95 -5.62
N THR A 835 6.37 -25.76 -4.80
CA THR A 835 5.86 -26.22 -3.50
C THR A 835 5.63 -25.03 -2.57
N LEU A 836 6.54 -24.06 -2.50
CA LEU A 836 6.35 -22.83 -1.71
C LEU A 836 5.17 -22.01 -2.23
N MET A 837 5.01 -21.89 -3.55
CA MET A 837 3.88 -21.21 -4.17
C MET A 837 2.55 -21.83 -3.73
N VAL A 838 2.46 -23.16 -3.80
CA VAL A 838 1.29 -23.93 -3.38
C VAL A 838 1.02 -23.75 -1.87
N LEU A 839 2.06 -23.82 -1.03
CA LEU A 839 1.95 -23.60 0.42
C LEU A 839 1.46 -22.18 0.76
N VAL A 840 1.91 -21.15 0.04
CA VAL A 840 1.43 -19.78 0.23
C VAL A 840 -0.04 -19.65 -0.12
N VAL A 841 -0.49 -20.23 -1.24
CA VAL A 841 -1.91 -20.25 -1.63
C VAL A 841 -2.75 -20.95 -0.59
N PHE A 842 -2.35 -22.16 -0.16
CA PHE A 842 -3.05 -22.88 0.91
C PHE A 842 -3.02 -22.11 2.23
N GLY A 843 -1.92 -21.44 2.56
CA GLY A 843 -1.79 -20.58 3.74
C GLY A 843 -2.79 -19.43 3.72
N VAL A 844 -2.88 -18.70 2.60
CA VAL A 844 -3.85 -17.60 2.44
C VAL A 844 -5.30 -18.11 2.49
N ILE A 845 -5.60 -19.25 1.86
CA ILE A 845 -6.94 -19.87 1.92
C ILE A 845 -7.26 -20.33 3.35
N ALA A 846 -6.33 -21.01 4.02
CA ALA A 846 -6.52 -21.51 5.39
C ALA A 846 -6.75 -20.37 6.38
N VAL A 847 -5.94 -19.30 6.29
CA VAL A 847 -6.15 -18.07 7.07
C VAL A 847 -7.49 -17.43 6.72
N GLY A 848 -7.84 -17.39 5.43
CA GLY A 848 -9.13 -16.93 4.94
C GLY A 848 -10.32 -17.65 5.58
N CYS A 849 -10.30 -18.98 5.54
CA CYS A 849 -11.29 -19.87 6.13
C CYS A 849 -11.33 -19.78 7.65
N PHE A 850 -10.17 -19.75 8.31
CA PHE A 850 -10.07 -19.61 9.76
C PHE A 850 -10.70 -18.28 10.24
N ILE A 851 -10.38 -17.18 9.56
CA ILE A 851 -10.96 -15.87 9.82
C ILE A 851 -12.47 -15.89 9.57
N HIS A 852 -12.92 -16.53 8.50
CA HIS A 852 -14.34 -16.66 8.21
C HIS A 852 -15.10 -17.43 9.31
N VAL A 853 -14.56 -18.55 9.78
CA VAL A 853 -15.15 -19.39 10.83
C VAL A 853 -15.20 -18.63 12.16
N THR A 854 -14.11 -17.96 12.53
CA THR A 854 -14.04 -17.18 13.78
C THR A 854 -14.98 -15.97 13.76
N LEU A 855 -15.07 -15.24 12.64
CA LEU A 855 -16.08 -14.19 12.45
C LEU A 855 -17.49 -14.74 12.53
N ARG A 856 -17.76 -15.90 11.92
CA ARG A 856 -19.06 -16.58 12.00
C ARG A 856 -19.39 -16.99 13.43
N HIS A 857 -18.42 -17.46 14.21
CA HIS A 857 -18.61 -17.83 15.61
C HIS A 857 -18.90 -16.60 16.49
N GLY A 858 -18.15 -15.51 16.29
CA GLY A 858 -18.43 -14.23 16.95
C GLY A 858 -19.84 -13.73 16.64
N TYR A 859 -20.22 -13.78 15.35
CA TYR A 859 -21.57 -13.43 14.92
C TYR A 859 -22.63 -14.37 15.49
N HIS A 860 -22.37 -15.67 15.57
CA HIS A 860 -23.32 -16.62 16.16
C HIS A 860 -23.58 -16.33 17.63
N LYS A 861 -22.53 -16.03 18.43
CA LYS A 861 -22.69 -15.60 19.82
C LYS A 861 -23.50 -14.30 19.94
N GLN A 862 -23.22 -13.32 19.08
CA GLN A 862 -24.01 -12.09 19.00
C GLN A 862 -25.49 -12.41 18.70
N MET A 863 -25.75 -13.30 17.75
CA MET A 863 -27.09 -13.72 17.35
C MET A 863 -27.83 -14.49 18.43
N ILE A 864 -27.15 -15.30 19.24
CA ILE A 864 -27.78 -15.99 20.37
C ILE A 864 -28.29 -14.96 21.38
N VAL A 865 -27.46 -13.99 21.76
CA VAL A 865 -27.89 -12.91 22.68
C VAL A 865 -29.01 -12.09 22.05
N LEU A 866 -28.93 -11.80 20.76
CA LEU A 866 -30.00 -11.11 20.04
C LEU A 866 -31.32 -11.91 20.05
N LYS A 867 -31.26 -13.23 19.91
CA LYS A 867 -32.43 -14.11 20.04
C LYS A 867 -32.98 -14.13 21.47
N THR A 868 -32.15 -14.02 22.51
CA THR A 868 -32.67 -13.90 23.89
C THR A 868 -33.54 -12.65 24.07
N PHE A 869 -33.24 -11.54 23.37
CA PHE A 869 -34.12 -10.37 23.37
C PHE A 869 -35.47 -10.64 22.68
N THR A 870 -35.51 -11.49 21.66
CA THR A 870 -36.77 -11.87 20.98
C THR A 870 -37.68 -12.76 21.84
N ARG A 871 -37.15 -13.39 22.90
CA ARG A 871 -37.90 -14.22 23.83
C ARG A 871 -38.51 -13.43 25.01
N LEU A 872 -38.22 -12.14 25.15
CA LEU A 872 -38.94 -11.30 26.10
C LEU A 872 -40.44 -11.28 25.76
N PRO A 873 -41.33 -11.43 26.76
CA PRO A 873 -42.76 -11.28 26.54
C PRO A 873 -43.07 -9.95 25.85
N ASN A 874 -43.93 -9.99 24.83
CA ASN A 874 -44.25 -8.80 24.03
C ASN A 874 -44.80 -7.65 24.92
N VAL A 875 -45.51 -7.99 26.00
CA VAL A 875 -46.01 -7.03 27.01
C VAL A 875 -44.86 -6.22 27.63
N GLU A 876 -43.76 -6.88 28.02
CA GLU A 876 -42.62 -6.21 28.64
C GLU A 876 -41.82 -5.40 27.61
N ARG A 877 -41.69 -5.89 26.37
CA ARG A 877 -41.07 -5.10 25.28
C ARG A 877 -41.85 -3.81 25.02
N ARG A 878 -43.19 -3.89 24.99
CA ARG A 878 -44.05 -2.71 24.83
C ARG A 878 -44.00 -1.78 26.04
N ARG A 879 -43.84 -2.32 27.25
CA ARG A 879 -43.60 -1.50 28.45
C ARG A 879 -42.32 -0.70 28.33
N ILE A 880 -41.21 -1.32 27.91
CA ILE A 880 -39.95 -0.59 27.66
C ILE A 880 -40.12 0.48 26.57
N VAL A 881 -40.87 0.18 25.50
CA VAL A 881 -41.20 1.16 24.47
C VAL A 881 -42.01 2.32 25.04
N HIS A 882 -43.00 2.05 25.89
CA HIS A 882 -43.82 3.06 26.56
C HIS A 882 -42.99 3.93 27.51
N ASP A 883 -42.13 3.33 28.34
CA ASP A 883 -41.25 4.07 29.26
C ASP A 883 -40.29 4.98 28.47
N LEU A 884 -39.75 4.49 27.34
CA LEU A 884 -38.95 5.31 26.43
C LEU A 884 -39.79 6.40 25.73
N GLU A 885 -41.06 6.13 25.40
CA GLU A 885 -41.99 7.13 24.86
C GLU A 885 -42.28 8.23 25.88
N GLU A 886 -42.53 7.88 27.14
CA GLU A 886 -42.74 8.83 28.24
C GLU A 886 -41.48 9.68 28.46
N GLU A 887 -40.29 9.08 28.42
CA GLU A 887 -39.04 9.84 28.54
C GLU A 887 -38.78 10.77 27.35
N ILE A 888 -39.10 10.30 26.14
CA ILE A 888 -39.05 11.11 24.92
C ILE A 888 -40.06 12.26 25.02
N GLU A 889 -41.28 12.02 25.51
CA GLU A 889 -42.31 13.04 25.70
C GLU A 889 -41.93 14.04 26.78
N GLY A 890 -41.38 13.61 27.91
CA GLY A 890 -40.87 14.49 28.95
C GLY A 890 -39.69 15.35 28.49
N LEU A 891 -38.84 14.87 27.58
CA LEU A 891 -37.83 15.71 26.94
C LEU A 891 -38.43 16.66 25.89
N PHE A 892 -39.46 16.25 25.16
CA PHE A 892 -40.16 17.13 24.22
C PHE A 892 -40.95 18.24 24.92
N GLU A 893 -41.52 17.99 26.09
CA GLU A 893 -42.14 19.01 26.95
C GLU A 893 -41.14 20.08 27.36
N ILE A 894 -39.86 19.71 27.52
CA ILE A 894 -38.78 20.68 27.81
C ILE A 894 -38.36 21.46 26.54
N GLU A 895 -38.54 20.91 25.33
CA GLU A 895 -38.08 21.53 24.08
C GLU A 895 -39.13 22.38 23.32
N ASP A 896 -40.36 22.53 23.85
CA ASP A 896 -41.42 23.42 23.34
C ASP A 896 -41.62 23.39 21.80
N ASN A 897 -41.43 22.22 21.16
CA ASN A 897 -41.44 22.09 19.70
C ASN A 897 -42.31 20.91 19.21
N ALA A 898 -43.62 21.17 19.06
CA ALA A 898 -44.59 20.17 18.58
C ALA A 898 -44.38 19.73 17.11
N GLU A 899 -43.89 20.60 16.21
CA GLU A 899 -43.73 20.30 14.77
C GLU A 899 -42.66 19.21 14.48
N ARG A 900 -41.71 19.02 15.42
CA ARG A 900 -40.56 18.11 15.25
C ARG A 900 -40.85 16.67 15.68
N LYS A 901 -41.86 16.44 16.54
CA LYS A 901 -42.27 15.12 17.07
C LYS A 901 -42.55 14.10 15.96
N ASP A 902 -43.12 14.57 14.87
CA ASP A 902 -43.53 13.68 13.78
C ASP A 902 -42.33 13.34 12.83
N SER A 903 -41.19 14.07 12.85
CA SER A 903 -39.97 13.76 12.01
C SER A 903 -39.37 12.44 12.36
N MET A 904 -39.23 12.24 13.68
CA MET A 904 -38.56 11.10 14.24
C MET A 904 -39.40 9.82 14.08
N ARG A 905 -40.72 9.93 13.83
CA ARG A 905 -41.62 8.79 13.63
C ARG A 905 -41.38 7.99 12.33
N HIS A 906 -40.65 8.52 11.34
CA HIS A 906 -40.55 7.90 10.00
C HIS A 906 -39.17 7.37 9.58
N GLN A 907 -38.21 7.19 10.48
CA GLN A 907 -36.91 6.61 10.13
C GLN A 907 -36.97 5.08 9.93
N SER A 908 -37.58 4.58 8.85
CA SER A 908 -37.46 3.16 8.47
C SER A 908 -36.01 2.84 8.07
N VAL A 909 -35.35 1.92 8.79
CA VAL A 909 -34.00 1.47 8.45
C VAL A 909 -34.12 0.43 7.33
N GLU A 910 -33.62 0.73 6.12
CA GLU A 910 -33.45 -0.31 5.09
C GLU A 910 -32.45 -1.35 5.62
N GLY A 911 -32.92 -2.57 5.91
CA GLY A 911 -32.16 -3.68 6.49
C GLY A 911 -31.13 -4.30 5.54
N LYS A 912 -30.25 -3.50 4.91
CA LYS A 912 -29.08 -4.04 4.22
C LYS A 912 -28.10 -4.52 5.27
N SER A 913 -27.86 -5.83 5.32
CA SER A 913 -26.95 -6.40 6.31
C SER A 913 -25.54 -5.86 6.10
N VAL A 914 -25.10 -5.03 7.05
CA VAL A 914 -23.75 -4.47 7.14
C VAL A 914 -22.70 -5.56 6.95
N LEU A 915 -22.98 -6.76 7.46
CA LEU A 915 -22.17 -7.97 7.34
C LEU A 915 -21.89 -8.40 5.89
N ARG A 916 -22.87 -8.28 4.97
CA ARG A 916 -22.68 -8.68 3.56
C ARG A 916 -21.66 -7.78 2.87
N SER A 917 -21.67 -6.48 3.17
CA SER A 917 -20.69 -5.53 2.63
C SER A 917 -19.27 -5.84 3.12
N HIS A 918 -19.11 -6.14 4.42
CA HIS A 918 -17.80 -6.47 5.01
C HIS A 918 -17.23 -7.77 4.42
N LYS A 919 -18.07 -8.80 4.21
CA LYS A 919 -17.66 -10.07 3.60
C LYS A 919 -17.11 -9.90 2.19
N VAL A 920 -17.76 -9.09 1.35
CA VAL A 920 -17.33 -8.86 -0.04
C VAL A 920 -15.98 -8.12 -0.08
N VAL A 921 -15.84 -7.05 0.71
CA VAL A 921 -14.58 -6.29 0.79
C VAL A 921 -13.43 -7.20 1.27
N TYR A 922 -13.70 -8.02 2.28
CA TYR A 922 -12.74 -8.98 2.80
C TYR A 922 -12.30 -10.01 1.76
N MET A 923 -13.24 -10.63 1.05
CA MET A 923 -12.93 -11.64 0.02
C MET A 923 -12.13 -11.05 -1.15
N ILE A 924 -12.49 -9.84 -1.60
CA ILE A 924 -11.74 -9.13 -2.66
C ILE A 924 -10.32 -8.86 -2.21
N ALA A 925 -10.14 -8.38 -0.98
CA ALA A 925 -8.83 -8.02 -0.48
C ALA A 925 -7.92 -9.24 -0.23
N LEU A 926 -8.49 -10.38 0.19
CA LEU A 926 -7.78 -11.65 0.33
C LEU A 926 -7.39 -12.24 -1.04
N LEU A 927 -8.26 -12.12 -2.05
CA LEU A 927 -7.93 -12.49 -3.43
C LEU A 927 -6.76 -11.65 -3.98
N LEU A 928 -6.80 -10.34 -3.78
CA LEU A 928 -5.71 -9.45 -4.20
C LEU A 928 -4.39 -9.78 -3.49
N LEU A 929 -4.44 -10.10 -2.19
CA LEU A 929 -3.25 -10.55 -1.45
C LEU A 929 -2.70 -11.85 -2.03
N ALA A 930 -3.56 -12.82 -2.35
CA ALA A 930 -3.15 -14.08 -2.98
C ALA A 930 -2.52 -13.86 -4.37
N CYS A 931 -3.10 -12.99 -5.21
CA CYS A 931 -2.55 -12.65 -6.51
C CYS A 931 -1.16 -11.99 -6.41
N LEU A 932 -0.98 -11.05 -5.47
CA LEU A 932 0.32 -10.40 -5.25
C LEU A 932 1.37 -11.37 -4.73
N ALA A 933 0.98 -12.28 -3.83
CA ALA A 933 1.88 -13.32 -3.33
C ALA A 933 2.29 -14.29 -4.46
N LEU A 934 1.35 -14.71 -5.31
CA LEU A 934 1.61 -15.56 -6.48
C LEU A 934 2.53 -14.91 -7.52
N ALA A 935 2.36 -13.60 -7.75
CA ALA A 935 3.16 -12.89 -8.75
C ALA A 935 4.66 -12.84 -8.42
N GLN A 936 5.04 -13.04 -7.15
CA GLN A 936 6.45 -13.10 -6.73
C GLN A 936 7.18 -14.37 -7.21
N PHE A 937 6.44 -15.44 -7.53
CA PHE A 937 7.03 -16.72 -7.96
C PHE A 937 7.35 -16.77 -9.45
N ILE A 938 6.82 -15.84 -10.23
CA ILE A 938 6.96 -15.85 -11.70
C ILE A 938 8.42 -15.57 -12.13
N PRO A 939 9.12 -14.53 -11.63
CA PRO A 939 10.48 -14.23 -12.09
C PRO A 939 11.50 -15.37 -11.84
N PRO A 940 11.55 -16.02 -10.66
CA PRO A 940 12.46 -17.15 -10.44
C PRO A 940 12.22 -18.32 -11.40
N LEU A 941 10.95 -18.70 -11.64
CA LEU A 941 10.60 -19.79 -12.55
C LEU A 941 10.99 -19.47 -14.00
N LEU A 942 10.78 -18.23 -14.43
CA LEU A 942 11.20 -17.78 -15.76
C LEU A 942 12.73 -17.77 -15.89
N SER A 943 13.44 -17.28 -14.87
CA SER A 943 14.90 -17.24 -14.86
C SER A 943 15.49 -18.65 -14.95
N ALA A 944 15.01 -19.59 -14.14
CA ALA A 944 15.48 -20.97 -14.18
C ALA A 944 15.27 -21.63 -15.54
N SER A 945 14.08 -21.44 -16.15
CA SER A 945 13.79 -21.97 -17.48
C SER A 945 14.71 -21.40 -18.57
N GLN A 946 15.07 -20.12 -18.48
CA GLN A 946 15.99 -19.50 -19.44
C GLN A 946 17.42 -19.98 -19.24
N SER A 947 17.89 -20.07 -17.99
CA SER A 947 19.24 -20.54 -17.71
C SER A 947 19.44 -22.02 -18.08
N ASP A 948 18.40 -22.87 -17.98
CA ASP A 948 18.45 -24.24 -18.49
C ASP A 948 18.65 -24.29 -20.02
N LYS A 949 18.02 -23.36 -20.75
CA LYS A 949 18.19 -23.22 -22.21
C LYS A 949 19.60 -22.73 -22.54
N ALA A 950 20.08 -21.71 -21.84
CA ALA A 950 21.43 -21.18 -22.01
C ALA A 950 22.51 -22.22 -21.72
N ALA A 951 22.36 -23.01 -20.64
CA ALA A 951 23.28 -24.09 -20.29
C ALA A 951 23.38 -25.14 -21.40
N LYS A 952 22.26 -25.51 -22.03
CA LYS A 952 22.25 -26.42 -23.17
C LYS A 952 22.96 -25.83 -24.39
N ILE A 953 22.72 -24.56 -24.73
CA ILE A 953 23.41 -23.89 -25.85
C ILE A 953 24.92 -23.85 -25.58
N ILE A 954 25.34 -23.47 -24.38
CA ILE A 954 26.76 -23.43 -23.98
C ILE A 954 27.39 -24.82 -24.13
N MET A 955 26.73 -25.87 -23.64
CA MET A 955 27.24 -27.23 -23.73
C MET A 955 27.34 -27.71 -25.18
N THR A 956 26.28 -27.52 -25.98
CA THR A 956 26.29 -27.86 -27.40
C THR A 956 27.35 -27.08 -28.17
N SER A 957 27.53 -25.79 -27.87
CA SER A 957 28.60 -24.98 -28.46
C SER A 957 29.99 -25.48 -28.06
N SER A 958 30.15 -25.91 -26.82
CA SER A 958 31.40 -26.51 -26.36
C SER A 958 31.67 -27.87 -26.99
N GLU A 959 30.64 -28.69 -27.22
CA GLU A 959 30.80 -29.98 -27.89
C GLU A 959 31.15 -29.80 -29.37
N ARG A 960 30.58 -28.79 -30.06
CA ARG A 960 31.06 -28.40 -31.40
C ARG A 960 32.54 -28.04 -31.38
N ARG A 961 32.99 -27.31 -30.36
CA ARG A 961 34.40 -26.95 -30.18
C ARG A 961 35.28 -28.17 -30.00
N TYR A 962 34.90 -29.04 -29.09
CA TYR A 962 35.59 -30.30 -28.86
C TYR A 962 35.71 -31.13 -30.16
N LEU A 963 34.61 -31.28 -30.90
CA LEU A 963 34.59 -32.08 -32.13
C LEU A 963 35.46 -31.52 -33.25
N TYR A 964 35.51 -30.20 -33.47
CA TYR A 964 36.40 -29.67 -34.51
C TYR A 964 37.88 -29.84 -34.10
N GLN A 965 38.23 -29.70 -32.82
CA GLN A 965 39.61 -29.94 -32.35
C GLN A 965 40.01 -31.42 -32.53
N VAL A 966 39.07 -32.34 -32.29
CA VAL A 966 39.30 -33.77 -32.58
C VAL A 966 39.50 -34.00 -34.08
N ILE A 967 38.72 -33.34 -34.94
CA ILE A 967 38.88 -33.41 -36.41
C ILE A 967 40.26 -32.88 -36.83
N GLY A 968 40.71 -31.75 -36.27
CA GLY A 968 42.05 -31.19 -36.50
C GLY A 968 43.16 -32.16 -36.11
N TYR A 969 43.09 -32.71 -34.89
CA TYR A 969 44.02 -33.74 -34.42
C TYR A 969 44.06 -34.95 -35.36
N LEU A 970 42.90 -35.54 -35.67
CA LEU A 970 42.80 -36.71 -36.55
C LEU A 970 43.26 -36.40 -37.99
N GLY A 971 43.07 -35.17 -38.45
CA GLY A 971 43.58 -34.69 -39.73
C GLY A 971 45.11 -34.71 -39.80
N HIS A 972 45.80 -34.44 -38.69
CA HIS A 972 47.25 -34.57 -38.58
C HIS A 972 47.73 -35.99 -38.27
N GLU A 973 46.87 -36.87 -37.74
CA GLU A 973 47.17 -38.29 -37.52
C GLU A 973 47.25 -39.09 -38.82
N LEU A 974 46.34 -38.85 -39.76
CA LEU A 974 46.30 -39.55 -41.06
C LEU A 974 47.61 -39.49 -41.87
N PRO A 975 48.22 -38.29 -42.11
CA PRO A 975 49.47 -38.19 -42.85
C PRO A 975 50.69 -38.65 -42.04
N ALA A 976 50.57 -38.79 -40.71
CA ALA A 976 51.64 -39.31 -39.86
C ALA A 976 51.82 -40.83 -40.01
N GLN A 977 50.78 -41.56 -40.43
CA GLN A 977 50.82 -43.00 -40.71
C GLN A 977 51.39 -43.84 -39.55
N ASP A 978 51.13 -43.42 -38.31
CA ASP A 978 51.61 -44.11 -37.11
C ASP A 978 50.73 -45.33 -36.80
N TYR A 979 50.92 -46.40 -37.58
CA TYR A 979 50.14 -47.63 -37.50
C TYR A 979 50.48 -48.50 -36.27
N SER A 980 51.34 -48.00 -35.37
CA SER A 980 51.74 -48.74 -34.16
C SER A 980 50.59 -48.91 -33.17
N ASN A 981 49.59 -48.02 -33.19
CA ASN A 981 48.54 -47.94 -32.17
C ASN A 981 47.11 -48.11 -32.71
N ALA A 982 46.87 -47.79 -33.98
CA ALA A 982 45.55 -47.87 -34.62
C ALA A 982 45.69 -48.36 -36.06
N GLY A 983 44.68 -49.10 -36.55
CA GLY A 983 44.65 -49.49 -37.95
C GLY A 983 44.46 -48.27 -38.87
N ILE A 984 45.00 -48.31 -40.10
CA ILE A 984 44.88 -47.22 -41.10
C ILE A 984 43.41 -46.75 -41.22
N TYR A 985 42.52 -47.72 -41.40
CA TYR A 985 41.08 -47.48 -41.56
C TYR A 985 40.38 -47.01 -40.28
N GLU A 986 40.96 -47.27 -39.11
CA GLU A 986 40.36 -46.90 -37.82
C GLU A 986 40.41 -45.37 -37.62
N ILE A 987 41.52 -44.73 -37.98
CA ILE A 987 41.66 -43.27 -37.92
C ILE A 987 40.75 -42.60 -38.96
N GLU A 988 40.66 -43.15 -40.17
CA GLU A 988 39.75 -42.66 -41.21
C GLU A 988 38.27 -42.76 -40.80
N ASP A 989 37.87 -43.90 -40.24
CA ASP A 989 36.50 -44.14 -39.80
C ASP A 989 36.14 -43.26 -38.60
N GLU A 990 37.07 -43.06 -37.66
CA GLU A 990 36.88 -42.15 -36.54
C GLU A 990 36.77 -40.70 -37.01
N LEU A 991 37.62 -40.26 -37.95
CA LEU A 991 37.51 -38.93 -38.55
C LEU A 991 36.15 -38.76 -39.25
N ARG A 992 35.71 -39.74 -40.03
CA ARG A 992 34.39 -39.75 -40.68
C ARG A 992 33.26 -39.61 -39.68
N LEU A 993 33.33 -40.35 -38.57
CA LEU A 993 32.34 -40.29 -37.49
C LEU A 993 32.30 -38.90 -36.85
N ARG A 994 33.45 -38.31 -36.53
CA ARG A 994 33.54 -37.00 -35.86
C ARG A 994 33.06 -35.86 -36.76
N ILE A 995 33.36 -35.90 -38.05
CA ILE A 995 32.80 -34.98 -39.06
C ILE A 995 31.27 -35.09 -39.09
N TYR A 996 30.74 -36.32 -39.13
CA TYR A 996 29.29 -36.55 -39.11
C TYR A 996 28.62 -36.02 -37.84
N LEU A 997 29.23 -36.26 -36.67
CA LEU A 997 28.74 -35.76 -35.39
C LEU A 997 28.75 -34.23 -35.33
N LEU A 998 29.84 -33.57 -35.75
CA LEU A 998 29.93 -32.12 -35.79
C LEU A 998 28.84 -31.52 -36.70
N LYS A 999 28.69 -32.07 -37.90
CA LYS A 999 27.66 -31.66 -38.87
C LYS A 999 26.24 -31.78 -38.30
N THR A 1000 25.95 -32.90 -37.65
CA THR A 1000 24.63 -33.17 -37.06
C THR A 1000 24.35 -32.24 -35.89
N LEU A 1001 25.34 -32.03 -35.03
CA LEU A 1001 25.25 -31.13 -33.88
C LEU A 1001 25.13 -29.66 -34.30
N HIS A 1002 25.84 -29.26 -35.35
CA HIS A 1002 25.76 -27.92 -35.91
C HIS A 1002 24.35 -27.65 -36.46
N ARG A 1003 23.81 -28.57 -37.26
CA ARG A 1003 22.46 -28.46 -37.82
C ARG A 1003 21.36 -28.52 -36.76
N SER A 1004 21.52 -29.33 -35.72
CA SER A 1004 20.54 -29.41 -34.63
C SER A 1004 20.47 -28.10 -33.85
N LEU A 1005 21.63 -27.46 -33.60
CA LEU A 1005 21.68 -26.15 -32.98
C LEU A 1005 21.08 -25.07 -33.88
N LEU A 1006 21.36 -25.05 -35.18
CA LEU A 1006 20.73 -24.08 -36.09
C LEU A 1006 19.21 -24.21 -36.11
N ALA A 1007 18.71 -25.45 -36.24
CA ALA A 1007 17.29 -25.75 -36.33
C ALA A 1007 16.55 -25.68 -34.98
N GLY A 1008 17.26 -25.67 -33.85
CA GLY A 1008 16.66 -25.77 -32.52
C GLY A 1008 16.01 -27.13 -32.23
N THR A 1009 16.60 -28.22 -32.73
CA THR A 1009 16.10 -29.59 -32.56
C THR A 1009 16.83 -30.32 -31.42
N ALA A 1010 16.42 -31.56 -31.10
CA ALA A 1010 17.01 -32.38 -30.03
C ALA A 1010 16.97 -31.74 -28.62
N GLY A 1011 16.02 -30.83 -28.38
CA GLY A 1011 15.85 -30.17 -27.08
C GLY A 1011 16.88 -29.07 -26.78
N VAL A 1012 17.65 -28.65 -27.77
CA VAL A 1012 18.57 -27.51 -27.72
C VAL A 1012 17.91 -26.32 -28.44
N PRO A 1013 17.84 -25.12 -27.83
CA PRO A 1013 17.30 -23.94 -28.51
C PRO A 1013 18.23 -23.47 -29.64
N SER A 1014 17.66 -22.81 -30.65
CA SER A 1014 18.46 -22.21 -31.72
C SER A 1014 19.32 -21.06 -31.21
N THR A 1015 20.51 -20.86 -31.79
CA THR A 1015 21.36 -19.68 -31.53
C THR A 1015 20.61 -18.38 -31.80
N GLY A 1016 19.68 -18.37 -32.77
CA GLY A 1016 18.82 -17.23 -33.07
C GLY A 1016 17.80 -16.88 -31.99
N THR A 1017 17.69 -17.65 -30.90
CA THR A 1017 16.89 -17.28 -29.73
C THR A 1017 17.57 -16.22 -28.86
N ILE A 1018 18.86 -15.97 -29.07
CA ILE A 1018 19.67 -14.96 -28.37
C ILE A 1018 20.16 -13.97 -29.43
N PRO A 1019 19.47 -12.84 -29.65
CA PRO A 1019 19.82 -11.86 -30.70
C PRO A 1019 21.26 -11.32 -30.60
N GLU A 1020 21.81 -11.27 -29.39
CA GLU A 1020 23.18 -10.83 -29.14
C GLU A 1020 24.24 -11.77 -29.77
N LEU A 1021 23.85 -13.00 -30.15
CA LEU A 1021 24.70 -13.93 -30.88
C LEU A 1021 24.69 -13.73 -32.39
N ASP A 1022 23.72 -13.01 -32.97
CA ASP A 1022 23.60 -12.85 -34.42
C ASP A 1022 24.87 -12.24 -35.07
N PRO A 1023 25.52 -11.21 -34.49
CA PRO A 1023 26.80 -10.68 -35.00
C PRO A 1023 27.94 -11.70 -35.05
N ILE A 1024 27.96 -12.64 -34.10
CA ILE A 1024 29.01 -13.65 -33.99
C ILE A 1024 28.71 -14.83 -34.92
N CYS A 1025 27.44 -15.25 -34.98
CA CYS A 1025 27.03 -16.50 -35.62
C CYS A 1025 26.58 -16.32 -37.08
N ARG A 1026 25.68 -15.36 -37.35
CA ARG A 1026 24.92 -15.31 -38.61
C ARG A 1026 25.25 -14.13 -39.51
N THR A 1027 25.23 -12.90 -38.98
CA THR A 1027 25.46 -11.72 -39.81
C THR A 1027 26.95 -11.52 -40.09
N GLY A 1028 27.81 -12.01 -39.19
CA GLY A 1028 29.24 -11.81 -39.25
C GLY A 1028 29.60 -10.32 -39.20
N GLY A 1029 30.63 -9.94 -39.95
CA GLY A 1029 31.17 -8.57 -40.01
C GLY A 1029 32.15 -8.22 -38.90
N ILE A 1030 32.40 -9.14 -37.96
CA ILE A 1030 33.44 -9.03 -36.95
C ILE A 1030 34.47 -10.15 -37.14
N CYS A 1031 35.74 -9.83 -36.93
CA CYS A 1031 36.75 -10.87 -36.83
C CYS A 1031 36.51 -11.67 -35.55
N LEU A 1032 36.52 -13.00 -35.66
CA LEU A 1032 36.32 -13.88 -34.51
C LEU A 1032 37.61 -14.08 -33.71
N ALA A 1033 38.76 -14.09 -34.38
CA ALA A 1033 40.08 -14.20 -33.75
C ALA A 1033 40.41 -12.97 -32.87
N ASP A 1034 40.99 -13.21 -31.71
CA ASP A 1034 41.35 -12.16 -30.74
C ASP A 1034 42.42 -11.20 -31.28
N ARG A 1035 43.29 -11.68 -32.18
CA ARG A 1035 44.34 -10.87 -32.83
C ARG A 1035 43.81 -9.97 -33.96
N GLY A 1036 42.53 -10.07 -34.31
CA GLY A 1036 41.96 -9.38 -35.46
C GLY A 1036 42.34 -10.01 -36.81
N CYS A 1037 41.82 -9.41 -37.89
CA CYS A 1037 41.90 -9.97 -39.25
C CYS A 1037 42.84 -9.19 -40.18
N ASP A 1038 43.48 -8.12 -39.71
CA ASP A 1038 44.24 -7.21 -40.58
C ASP A 1038 45.69 -7.67 -40.82
N ASP A 1039 46.32 -8.33 -39.84
CA ASP A 1039 47.73 -8.74 -39.91
C ASP A 1039 47.93 -10.22 -40.34
N ARG A 1040 46.88 -10.87 -40.86
CA ARG A 1040 46.93 -12.30 -41.19
C ARG A 1040 47.26 -12.54 -42.67
N PRO A 1041 48.15 -13.50 -42.98
CA PRO A 1041 48.38 -13.92 -44.35
C PRO A 1041 47.16 -14.69 -44.88
N PHE A 1042 46.46 -14.14 -45.87
CA PHE A 1042 45.35 -14.81 -46.55
C PHE A 1042 45.84 -15.58 -47.76
N ASN A 1043 45.31 -16.79 -47.97
CA ASN A 1043 45.61 -17.60 -49.14
C ASN A 1043 44.35 -17.82 -49.97
N HIS A 1044 44.19 -17.01 -51.02
CA HIS A 1044 43.04 -17.07 -51.91
C HIS A 1044 42.98 -18.37 -52.72
N THR A 1045 44.10 -19.08 -52.94
CA THR A 1045 44.10 -20.29 -53.78
C THR A 1045 43.38 -21.45 -53.13
N ILE A 1046 43.46 -21.55 -51.79
CA ILE A 1046 42.80 -22.59 -51.00
C ILE A 1046 41.43 -22.14 -50.46
N GLY A 1047 40.94 -20.96 -50.87
CA GLY A 1047 39.67 -20.40 -50.37
C GLY A 1047 39.74 -19.71 -49.00
N TYR A 1048 40.93 -19.63 -48.37
CA TYR A 1048 41.12 -18.95 -47.09
C TYR A 1048 41.19 -17.42 -47.27
N THR A 1049 40.03 -16.77 -47.25
CA THR A 1049 39.86 -15.34 -47.56
C THR A 1049 39.36 -14.53 -46.36
N LYS A 1050 39.63 -13.22 -46.35
CA LYS A 1050 39.09 -12.30 -45.35
C LYS A 1050 37.57 -12.26 -45.35
N GLU A 1051 36.93 -12.37 -46.51
CA GLU A 1051 35.46 -12.41 -46.63
C GLU A 1051 34.86 -13.63 -45.93
N LEU A 1052 35.51 -14.79 -46.06
CA LEU A 1052 35.11 -15.99 -45.35
C LEU A 1052 35.17 -15.79 -43.83
N LEU A 1053 36.26 -15.23 -43.29
CA LEU A 1053 36.38 -14.98 -41.84
C LEU A 1053 35.32 -14.01 -41.30
N LEU A 1054 34.85 -13.08 -42.15
CA LEU A 1054 33.79 -12.12 -41.80
C LEU A 1054 32.37 -12.66 -42.04
N SER A 1055 32.20 -13.89 -42.53
CA SER A 1055 30.87 -14.45 -42.85
C SER A 1055 30.06 -14.92 -41.64
N GLY A 1056 30.68 -14.98 -40.45
CA GLY A 1056 30.07 -15.45 -39.22
C GLY A 1056 30.35 -16.93 -38.93
N LEU A 1057 30.30 -17.29 -37.64
CA LEU A 1057 30.72 -18.60 -37.14
C LEU A 1057 29.93 -19.77 -37.74
N ASP A 1058 28.65 -19.59 -38.04
CA ASP A 1058 27.83 -20.69 -38.57
C ASP A 1058 28.28 -21.08 -39.99
N ASN A 1059 28.57 -20.09 -40.84
CA ASN A 1059 29.11 -20.35 -42.18
C ASN A 1059 30.53 -20.94 -42.12
N LEU A 1060 31.36 -20.47 -41.18
CA LEU A 1060 32.71 -21.04 -40.99
C LEU A 1060 32.67 -22.52 -40.61
N LEU A 1061 31.72 -22.94 -39.76
CA LEU A 1061 31.57 -24.34 -39.39
C LEU A 1061 31.07 -25.21 -40.55
N ASP A 1062 30.15 -24.70 -41.38
CA ASP A 1062 29.70 -25.43 -42.57
C ASP A 1062 30.84 -25.63 -43.58
N VAL A 1063 31.63 -24.58 -43.84
CA VAL A 1063 32.80 -24.64 -44.72
C VAL A 1063 33.91 -25.55 -44.14
N TYR A 1064 34.15 -25.50 -42.83
CA TYR A 1064 35.09 -26.41 -42.17
C TYR A 1064 34.69 -27.88 -42.33
N VAL A 1065 33.41 -28.20 -42.12
CA VAL A 1065 32.87 -29.56 -42.30
C VAL A 1065 32.98 -30.03 -43.76
N GLU A 1066 32.81 -29.13 -44.72
CA GLU A 1066 32.97 -29.41 -46.15
C GLU A 1066 34.42 -29.78 -46.49
N HIS A 1067 35.40 -28.93 -46.13
CA HIS A 1067 36.82 -29.21 -46.36
C HIS A 1067 37.30 -30.46 -45.60
N ALA A 1068 36.85 -30.70 -44.37
CA ALA A 1068 37.17 -31.93 -43.65
C ALA A 1068 36.62 -33.18 -44.36
N SER A 1069 35.44 -33.06 -44.99
CA SER A 1069 34.86 -34.15 -45.77
C SER A 1069 35.62 -34.39 -47.08
N GLU A 1070 36.07 -33.34 -47.76
CA GLU A 1070 36.87 -33.45 -48.99
C GLU A 1070 38.28 -33.98 -48.72
N TYR A 1071 38.92 -33.52 -47.63
CA TYR A 1071 40.20 -34.06 -47.17
C TYR A 1071 40.14 -35.58 -47.02
N LEU A 1072 39.11 -36.08 -46.33
CA LEU A 1072 38.89 -37.51 -46.13
C LEU A 1072 38.65 -38.27 -47.46
N LYS A 1073 37.89 -37.69 -48.39
CA LYS A 1073 37.60 -38.29 -49.71
C LYS A 1073 38.81 -38.32 -50.65
N SER A 1074 39.78 -37.42 -50.47
CA SER A 1074 40.95 -37.34 -51.35
C SER A 1074 41.82 -38.61 -51.29
N HIS A 1075 41.78 -39.34 -50.18
CA HIS A 1075 42.69 -40.45 -49.84
C HIS A 1075 44.19 -40.10 -49.96
N SER A 1076 44.53 -38.82 -50.19
CA SER A 1076 45.89 -38.31 -50.33
C SER A 1076 46.26 -37.60 -49.03
N TYR A 1077 46.51 -38.41 -48.00
CA TYR A 1077 46.87 -37.95 -46.67
C TYR A 1077 48.33 -37.49 -46.66
N THR A 1078 48.54 -36.25 -47.11
CA THR A 1078 49.82 -35.56 -47.04
C THR A 1078 49.62 -34.26 -46.27
N TYR A 1079 50.69 -33.77 -45.65
CA TYR A 1079 50.66 -32.47 -44.97
C TYR A 1079 50.55 -31.29 -45.93
N ASP A 1080 50.91 -31.50 -47.20
CA ASP A 1080 50.83 -30.50 -48.26
C ASP A 1080 49.42 -30.46 -48.90
N ASN A 1081 48.48 -31.25 -48.38
CA ASN A 1081 47.10 -31.24 -48.85
C ASN A 1081 46.44 -29.89 -48.53
N GLU A 1082 45.87 -29.27 -49.55
CA GLU A 1082 45.25 -27.93 -49.47
C GLU A 1082 44.11 -27.88 -48.45
N ASP A 1083 43.31 -28.95 -48.32
CA ASP A 1083 42.20 -29.01 -47.37
C ASP A 1083 42.70 -29.08 -45.92
N LEU A 1084 43.74 -29.87 -45.63
CA LEU A 1084 44.32 -29.93 -44.28
C LEU A 1084 44.94 -28.59 -43.89
N TYR A 1085 45.65 -27.95 -44.82
CA TYR A 1085 46.23 -26.63 -44.60
C TYR A 1085 45.13 -25.57 -44.41
N PHE A 1086 44.01 -25.67 -45.12
CA PHE A 1086 42.84 -24.82 -44.91
C PHE A 1086 42.23 -25.01 -43.52
N LEU A 1087 42.02 -26.25 -43.08
CA LEU A 1087 41.48 -26.57 -41.75
C LEU A 1087 42.36 -25.94 -40.66
N GLN A 1088 43.68 -26.11 -40.75
CA GLN A 1088 44.64 -25.57 -39.78
C GLN A 1088 44.57 -24.04 -39.67
N ASN A 1089 44.44 -23.32 -40.79
CA ASN A 1089 44.34 -21.86 -40.78
C ASN A 1089 43.01 -21.35 -40.18
N LEU A 1090 41.97 -22.16 -40.17
CA LEU A 1090 40.64 -21.81 -39.68
C LEU A 1090 40.39 -22.18 -38.21
N GLU A 1091 41.24 -23.03 -37.61
CA GLU A 1091 41.08 -23.53 -36.25
C GLU A 1091 41.08 -22.42 -35.18
N ASP A 1092 41.95 -21.42 -35.31
CA ASP A 1092 42.02 -20.28 -34.38
C ASP A 1092 40.71 -19.47 -34.40
N ASP A 1093 40.15 -19.22 -35.59
CA ASP A 1093 38.89 -18.46 -35.73
C ASP A 1093 37.69 -19.21 -35.14
N LEU A 1094 37.64 -20.53 -35.35
CA LEU A 1094 36.60 -21.38 -34.76
C LEU A 1094 36.76 -21.47 -33.23
N ALA A 1095 38.01 -21.55 -32.74
CA ALA A 1095 38.32 -21.58 -31.32
C ALA A 1095 37.82 -20.31 -30.61
N ASP A 1096 38.21 -19.15 -31.13
CA ASP A 1096 37.89 -17.85 -30.55
C ASP A 1096 36.42 -17.53 -30.74
N GLY A 1097 35.84 -17.79 -31.91
CA GLY A 1097 34.42 -17.64 -32.19
C GLY A 1097 33.54 -18.43 -31.22
N LEU A 1098 33.84 -19.72 -31.00
CA LEU A 1098 33.09 -20.56 -30.05
C LEU A 1098 33.34 -20.15 -28.58
N THR A 1099 34.51 -19.58 -28.24
CA THR A 1099 34.75 -18.95 -26.93
C THR A 1099 33.86 -17.73 -26.73
N LYS A 1100 33.78 -16.88 -27.76
CA LYS A 1100 33.01 -15.65 -27.77
C LYS A 1100 31.52 -15.91 -27.63
N VAL A 1101 31.00 -16.96 -28.27
CA VAL A 1101 29.63 -17.44 -28.05
C VAL A 1101 29.38 -17.77 -26.58
N GLY A 1102 30.25 -18.58 -25.96
CA GLY A 1102 30.08 -18.97 -24.55
C GLY A 1102 30.11 -17.78 -23.58
N SER A 1103 31.08 -16.88 -23.74
CA SER A 1103 31.19 -15.68 -22.91
C SER A 1103 30.03 -14.69 -23.10
N THR A 1104 29.58 -14.49 -24.35
CA THR A 1104 28.42 -13.63 -24.65
C THR A 1104 27.14 -14.20 -24.03
N ILE A 1105 26.92 -15.52 -24.06
CA ILE A 1105 25.76 -16.13 -23.40
C ILE A 1105 25.80 -15.91 -21.88
N ILE A 1106 26.98 -16.06 -21.24
CA ILE A 1106 27.13 -15.80 -19.81
C ILE A 1106 26.81 -14.33 -19.49
N GLU A 1107 27.30 -13.38 -20.30
CA GLU A 1107 27.03 -11.96 -20.10
C GLU A 1107 25.53 -11.64 -20.25
N VAL A 1108 24.89 -12.17 -21.30
CA VAL A 1108 23.44 -12.00 -21.52
C VAL A 1108 22.63 -12.58 -20.36
N GLU A 1109 22.96 -13.79 -19.91
CA GLU A 1109 22.28 -14.42 -18.77
C GLU A 1109 22.51 -13.67 -17.46
N ARG A 1110 23.71 -13.11 -17.25
CA ARG A 1110 23.99 -12.27 -16.08
C ARG A 1110 23.14 -11.00 -16.09
N VAL A 1111 23.12 -10.26 -17.19
CA VAL A 1111 22.31 -9.04 -17.34
C VAL A 1111 20.82 -9.36 -17.15
N ARG A 1112 20.36 -10.50 -17.68
CA ARG A 1112 18.97 -10.96 -17.54
C ARG A 1112 18.62 -11.37 -16.10
N SER A 1113 19.50 -12.12 -15.44
CA SER A 1113 19.34 -12.52 -14.03
C SER A 1113 19.27 -11.29 -13.12
N ASP A 1114 20.17 -10.32 -13.32
CA ASP A 1114 20.14 -9.03 -12.61
C ASP A 1114 18.81 -8.29 -12.80
N GLY A 1115 18.24 -8.35 -14.01
CA GLY A 1115 16.91 -7.83 -14.31
C GLY A 1115 15.81 -8.51 -13.50
N PHE A 1116 15.82 -9.85 -13.42
CA PHE A 1116 14.84 -10.61 -12.63
C PHE A 1116 14.98 -10.38 -11.12
N ILE A 1117 16.20 -10.23 -10.58
CA ILE A 1117 16.44 -9.85 -9.18
C ILE A 1117 15.77 -8.51 -8.88
N ARG A 1118 15.97 -7.50 -9.74
CA ARG A 1118 15.34 -6.17 -9.57
C ARG A 1118 13.81 -6.24 -9.58
N ILE A 1119 13.23 -7.01 -10.51
CA ILE A 1119 11.77 -7.23 -10.56
C ILE A 1119 11.27 -7.85 -9.25
N THR A 1120 11.96 -8.89 -8.78
CA THR A 1120 11.60 -9.61 -7.56
C THR A 1120 11.66 -8.70 -6.33
N ASN A 1121 12.69 -7.86 -6.22
CA ASN A 1121 12.81 -6.86 -5.13
C ASN A 1121 11.65 -5.85 -5.12
N VAL A 1122 11.24 -5.36 -6.29
CA VAL A 1122 10.10 -4.42 -6.41
C VAL A 1122 8.79 -5.10 -6.03
N MET A 1123 8.57 -6.32 -6.51
CA MET A 1123 7.37 -7.10 -6.19
C MET A 1123 7.29 -7.46 -4.71
N PHE A 1124 8.42 -7.81 -4.09
CA PHE A 1124 8.53 -8.06 -2.66
C PHE A 1124 8.16 -6.82 -1.83
N SER A 1125 8.79 -5.68 -2.14
CA SER A 1125 8.54 -4.42 -1.46
C SER A 1125 7.08 -3.98 -1.59
N THR A 1126 6.50 -4.12 -2.78
CA THR A 1126 5.09 -3.78 -3.05
C THR A 1126 4.14 -4.67 -2.25
N SER A 1127 4.41 -5.98 -2.17
CA SER A 1127 3.59 -6.91 -1.38
C SER A 1127 3.66 -6.61 0.12
N ILE A 1128 4.81 -6.21 0.67
CA ILE A 1128 4.92 -5.80 2.09
C ILE A 1128 4.06 -4.57 2.36
N VAL A 1129 4.18 -3.53 1.53
CA VAL A 1129 3.38 -2.30 1.69
C VAL A 1129 1.90 -2.61 1.59
N TYR A 1130 1.49 -3.39 0.58
CA TYR A 1130 0.11 -3.81 0.42
C TYR A 1130 -0.38 -4.59 1.64
N PHE A 1131 0.42 -5.51 2.17
CA PHE A 1131 0.08 -6.30 3.36
C PHE A 1131 -0.16 -5.44 4.60
N VAL A 1132 0.71 -4.45 4.85
CA VAL A 1132 0.56 -3.51 5.98
C VAL A 1132 -0.71 -2.66 5.82
N VAL A 1133 -0.93 -2.10 4.63
CA VAL A 1133 -2.13 -1.29 4.33
C VAL A 1133 -3.40 -2.13 4.45
N PHE A 1134 -3.38 -3.35 3.92
CA PHE A 1134 -4.48 -4.30 4.02
C PHE A 1134 -4.83 -4.61 5.48
N TYR A 1135 -3.80 -4.88 6.31
CA TYR A 1135 -3.99 -5.12 7.73
C TYR A 1135 -4.57 -3.91 8.46
N ALA A 1136 -4.04 -2.71 8.20
CA ALA A 1136 -4.49 -1.48 8.83
C ALA A 1136 -5.90 -1.04 8.41
N LEU A 1137 -6.27 -1.20 7.13
CA LEU A 1137 -7.56 -0.71 6.63
C LEU A 1137 -8.69 -1.73 6.78
N VAL A 1138 -8.43 -3.02 6.53
CA VAL A 1138 -9.50 -4.03 6.48
C VAL A 1138 -9.64 -4.73 7.83
N PHE A 1139 -8.55 -5.30 8.36
CA PHE A 1139 -8.65 -6.09 9.59
C PHE A 1139 -8.91 -5.25 10.83
N TYR A 1140 -8.17 -4.16 11.00
CA TYR A 1140 -8.38 -3.26 12.14
C TYR A 1140 -9.82 -2.71 12.15
N TRP A 1141 -10.34 -2.33 10.98
CA TRP A 1141 -11.70 -1.84 10.86
C TRP A 1141 -12.76 -2.89 11.21
N ILE A 1142 -12.65 -4.12 10.68
CA ILE A 1142 -13.58 -5.22 10.98
C ILE A 1142 -13.55 -5.55 12.49
N ILE A 1143 -12.36 -5.66 13.08
CA ILE A 1143 -12.19 -5.95 14.51
C ILE A 1143 -12.79 -4.83 15.36
N SER A 1144 -12.53 -3.57 15.01
CA SER A 1144 -13.10 -2.42 15.71
C SER A 1144 -14.62 -2.42 15.64
N ALA A 1145 -15.20 -2.63 14.46
CA ALA A 1145 -16.65 -2.68 14.27
C ALA A 1145 -17.29 -3.80 15.10
N ALA A 1146 -16.71 -5.00 15.09
CA ALA A 1146 -17.19 -6.13 15.88
C ALA A 1146 -17.09 -5.86 17.40
N ARG A 1147 -15.99 -5.24 17.86
CA ARG A 1147 -15.80 -4.85 19.26
C ARG A 1147 -16.85 -3.84 19.72
N THR A 1148 -17.13 -2.84 18.89
CA THR A 1148 -18.14 -1.80 19.17
C THR A 1148 -19.55 -2.40 19.25
N GLN A 1149 -19.92 -3.27 18.32
CA GLN A 1149 -21.23 -3.93 18.33
C GLN A 1149 -21.43 -4.83 19.56
N MET A 1150 -20.41 -5.60 19.93
CA MET A 1150 -20.45 -6.44 21.13
C MET A 1150 -20.50 -5.62 22.42
N ALA A 1151 -19.82 -4.47 22.47
CA ALA A 1151 -19.88 -3.57 23.62
C ALA A 1151 -21.31 -3.00 23.79
N MET A 1152 -21.97 -2.59 22.71
CA MET A 1152 -23.36 -2.13 22.78
C MET A 1152 -24.34 -3.20 23.20
N LEU A 1153 -24.15 -4.44 22.73
CA LEU A 1153 -24.98 -5.57 23.12
C LEU A 1153 -24.98 -5.76 24.64
N VAL A 1154 -23.83 -5.59 25.29
CA VAL A 1154 -23.71 -5.59 26.76
C VAL A 1154 -24.51 -4.43 27.35
N THR A 1155 -24.32 -3.21 26.85
CA THR A 1155 -25.03 -2.01 27.33
C THR A 1155 -26.55 -2.20 27.28
N VAL A 1156 -27.08 -2.69 26.15
CA VAL A 1156 -28.52 -2.96 25.95
C VAL A 1156 -29.03 -4.03 26.92
N LEU A 1157 -28.23 -5.07 27.22
CA LEU A 1157 -28.63 -6.08 28.19
C LEU A 1157 -28.85 -5.49 29.59
N PHE A 1158 -27.99 -4.56 30.00
CA PHE A 1158 -28.10 -3.90 31.30
C PHE A 1158 -29.14 -2.77 31.34
N TRP A 1159 -29.69 -2.36 30.20
CA TRP A 1159 -30.82 -1.43 30.16
C TRP A 1159 -32.15 -2.07 30.52
N ILE A 1160 -32.26 -3.39 30.44
CA ILE A 1160 -33.48 -4.07 30.86
C ILE A 1160 -33.65 -3.83 32.36
N PRO A 1161 -34.77 -3.21 32.80
CA PRO A 1161 -35.04 -3.02 34.22
C PRO A 1161 -34.96 -4.37 34.97
N PRO A 1162 -34.36 -4.41 36.17
CA PRO A 1162 -34.17 -5.66 36.91
C PRO A 1162 -35.49 -6.41 37.17
N GLU A 1163 -36.59 -5.67 37.34
CA GLU A 1163 -37.95 -6.20 37.45
C GLU A 1163 -38.34 -7.05 36.23
N ILE A 1164 -38.05 -6.56 35.03
CA ILE A 1164 -38.34 -7.25 33.77
C ILE A 1164 -37.37 -8.42 33.57
N ALA A 1165 -36.09 -8.21 33.90
CA ALA A 1165 -35.08 -9.25 33.80
C ALA A 1165 -35.41 -10.47 34.68
N THR A 1166 -35.95 -10.27 35.90
CA THR A 1166 -36.36 -11.37 36.79
C THR A 1166 -37.57 -12.17 36.31
N LYS A 1167 -38.43 -11.58 35.46
CA LYS A 1167 -39.57 -12.30 34.86
C LYS A 1167 -39.14 -13.24 33.74
N SER A 1168 -37.99 -13.00 33.10
CA SER A 1168 -37.42 -13.88 32.09
C SER A 1168 -36.30 -14.72 32.70
N ALA A 1169 -36.61 -15.97 33.04
CA ALA A 1169 -35.63 -16.90 33.60
C ALA A 1169 -34.37 -17.03 32.73
N GLU A 1170 -34.51 -16.94 31.40
CA GLU A 1170 -33.38 -17.01 30.46
C GLU A 1170 -32.44 -15.81 30.56
N ILE A 1171 -32.98 -14.58 30.61
CA ILE A 1171 -32.18 -13.35 30.71
C ILE A 1171 -31.54 -13.27 32.09
N GLN A 1172 -32.28 -13.62 33.15
CA GLN A 1172 -31.73 -13.68 34.50
C GLN A 1172 -30.61 -14.73 34.59
N LYS A 1173 -30.81 -15.92 34.03
CA LYS A 1173 -29.78 -16.95 33.95
C LYS A 1173 -28.56 -16.41 33.22
N TYR A 1174 -28.73 -15.77 32.06
CA TYR A 1174 -27.64 -15.19 31.30
C TYR A 1174 -26.88 -14.07 32.02
N LEU A 1175 -27.58 -13.17 32.73
CA LEU A 1175 -26.98 -12.12 33.55
C LEU A 1175 -26.17 -12.66 34.73
N VAL A 1176 -26.57 -13.82 35.29
CA VAL A 1176 -25.91 -14.45 36.43
C VAL A 1176 -24.74 -15.34 35.99
N SER A 1177 -24.93 -16.18 34.98
CA SER A 1177 -23.92 -17.14 34.51
C SER A 1177 -22.90 -16.50 33.58
N GLY A 1178 -23.26 -15.44 32.84
CA GLY A 1178 -22.48 -14.90 31.74
C GLY A 1178 -22.30 -15.88 30.56
N THR A 1179 -22.96 -17.03 30.61
CA THR A 1179 -22.95 -18.08 29.59
C THR A 1179 -24.39 -18.41 29.22
N VAL A 1180 -24.70 -18.37 27.92
CA VAL A 1180 -25.91 -19.04 27.44
C VAL A 1180 -25.57 -20.52 27.46
N GLU A 1181 -25.90 -21.21 28.54
CA GLU A 1181 -26.05 -22.67 28.46
C GLU A 1181 -27.15 -22.90 27.43
N ALA A 1182 -26.76 -23.36 26.24
CA ALA A 1182 -27.72 -23.86 25.28
C ALA A 1182 -28.43 -25.02 25.97
N THR A 1183 -29.62 -24.77 26.50
CA THR A 1183 -30.61 -25.82 26.61
C THR A 1183 -30.92 -26.20 25.16
N GLU A 1184 -30.17 -27.18 24.64
CA GLU A 1184 -30.49 -27.86 23.39
C GLU A 1184 -31.82 -28.59 23.60
N GLU A 1185 -32.91 -27.86 23.35
CA GLU A 1185 -34.21 -28.41 22.93
C GLU A 1185 -34.59 -27.76 21.60
#